data_AF-A0A6B1G6B6-F1
#
_entry.id   AF-A0A6B1G6B6-F1
#
_cell.length_a   1.000
_cell.length_b   1.000
_cell.length_c   1.000
_cell.angle_alpha   90.00
_cell.angle_beta   90.00
_cell.angle_gamma   90.00
#
_symmetry.space_group_name_H-M   'P 1'
#
loop_
_entity.id
_entity.type
_entity.pdbx_description
1 polymer ?
#
loop_
_entity_poly.entity_id
_entity_poly.type
_entity_poly.pdbx_seq_one_letter_code
_entity_poly.pdbx_strand_id
1 'polypeptide(L)'
;MTARGLDGIRVVELGQMVAAPWTAKLLADLGADVIKVEPPQGDAARRRGPFAADRGRPDSQVVPDAGSELTGGLFAAINTNKRGIMVDLARPDGRATLQQLLADADLFIHDLAPGTAAAHGLTAEPLRAEHPSLVTMSITPFGQTGPYAAWRATELQVVHGGGWGWLTPGCVQDAELPPLKPHGHQAAFQSGFAAACASLAAVDRAQRTGRGEHIDFAQMSYVVGMLEAAFISWSYRGENPSRLGARILNPWGIFPTGDGHIFLVCVEADQWERLKDFMGRPEWADMDIFSTLEGRFENEDLLRMWLGEWIAAQPVTELFHRGQAERLAFAPVNTVAQMAADPHLAARDFLVTYEQPGLGDITVPGAPSRLTNSWWSIRRPAPSLGEHSGASFAATDTATASLPASSPASSATPSNRPLDGVTVADFTWVWAGPYCTLHLAHLGATVIKVESSARPDLGRRLPTQSGRHTPTLDTNGYFNQYGQGKQSITIDLGTAEGRALAKRLALACDLVVSNYATGVMDEWGLGYEALAAERPDVIVGVISGYGHHGPYQSYMGYGPTTGPLSGLASMTGYPGTDADELGVSLGDPAAGIATAYALVAALVARRRTGEGQFIDTSMWEATTACTVEGWMEWVMRGTQPDPMGNLDPLWSPHNLYRCAGNDDWVAVCCVDEAEWAALARITGIDPDDERFATAAGRKANEAELDKLIGAWTRERDQWDITELLQAAGVPAFPSLSSRSLEVNPHLAERGLIERLDHPVVGQMSHVGIPWLLTDGTNGVRSPAPTMGQHTHGALADVLGLNPAEIAALEAAGALR
;
A
#
# COMPACT_ATOMS: atom_id res chain seq x y z
N MET A 1 22.44 25.38 -1.48
CA MET A 1 21.38 24.41 -1.11
C MET A 1 21.94 23.04 -1.42
N THR A 2 21.80 22.08 -0.51
CA THR A 2 22.08 20.67 -0.81
C THR A 2 21.09 20.19 -1.88
N ALA A 3 21.58 19.50 -2.91
CA ALA A 3 20.72 18.93 -3.95
C ALA A 3 19.82 17.86 -3.33
N ARG A 4 18.52 17.89 -3.61
CA ARG A 4 17.55 16.89 -3.12
C ARG A 4 17.53 15.66 -4.01
N GLY A 5 16.80 14.62 -3.60
CA GLY A 5 16.73 13.34 -4.31
C GLY A 5 16.21 13.47 -5.73
N LEU A 6 15.18 14.29 -5.96
CA LEU A 6 14.48 14.38 -7.25
C LEU A 6 14.58 15.76 -7.93
N ASP A 7 15.56 16.60 -7.56
CA ASP A 7 15.76 17.90 -8.19
C ASP A 7 15.94 17.76 -9.73
N GLY A 8 15.22 18.58 -10.50
CA GLY A 8 15.28 18.56 -11.96
C GLY A 8 14.31 17.61 -12.65
N ILE A 9 13.42 16.95 -11.90
CA ILE A 9 12.25 16.24 -12.45
C ILE A 9 11.04 17.17 -12.39
N ARG A 10 10.37 17.37 -13.52
CA ARG A 10 9.12 18.15 -13.62
C ARG A 10 7.92 17.23 -13.79
N VAL A 11 6.91 17.41 -12.94
CA VAL A 11 5.68 16.60 -12.92
C VAL A 11 4.46 17.50 -13.13
N VAL A 12 3.59 17.10 -14.04
CA VAL A 12 2.25 17.69 -14.20
C VAL A 12 1.24 16.71 -13.64
N GLU A 13 0.44 17.15 -12.67
CA GLU A 13 -0.58 16.32 -12.02
C GLU A 13 -1.97 16.90 -12.32
N LEU A 14 -2.80 16.12 -13.03
CA LEU A 14 -4.22 16.35 -13.24
C LEU A 14 -5.00 15.24 -12.53
N GLY A 15 -4.87 15.17 -11.21
CA GLY A 15 -5.54 14.19 -10.36
C GLY A 15 -6.56 14.83 -9.44
N GLN A 16 -7.51 14.01 -8.98
CA GLN A 16 -8.47 14.36 -7.96
C GLN A 16 -8.38 13.38 -6.78
N MET A 17 -8.91 13.79 -5.63
CA MET A 17 -8.98 12.96 -4.43
C MET A 17 -7.60 12.50 -3.96
N VAL A 18 -7.31 11.20 -3.92
CA VAL A 18 -6.17 10.65 -3.17
C VAL A 18 -5.08 10.07 -4.06
N ALA A 19 -5.36 9.05 -4.88
CA ALA A 19 -4.30 8.24 -5.50
C ALA A 19 -3.32 9.04 -6.36
N ALA A 20 -3.82 9.84 -7.32
CA ALA A 20 -2.98 10.68 -8.18
C ALA A 20 -2.34 11.85 -7.43
N PRO A 21 -3.08 12.63 -6.59
CA PRO A 21 -2.46 13.67 -5.76
C PRO A 21 -1.39 13.13 -4.81
N TRP A 22 -1.60 11.98 -4.17
CA TRP A 22 -0.63 11.34 -3.28
C TRP A 22 0.63 10.90 -4.03
N THR A 23 0.46 10.26 -5.19
CA THR A 23 1.58 9.89 -6.09
C THR A 23 2.47 11.10 -6.37
N ALA A 24 1.87 12.21 -6.79
CA ALA A 24 2.59 13.43 -7.10
C ALA A 24 3.21 14.08 -5.85
N LYS A 25 2.54 14.01 -4.68
CA LYS A 25 3.09 14.51 -3.42
C LYS A 25 4.34 13.76 -3.00
N LEU A 26 4.36 12.42 -3.12
CA LEU A 26 5.54 11.63 -2.78
C LEU A 26 6.77 12.14 -3.54
N LEU A 27 6.63 12.35 -4.85
CA LEU A 27 7.69 12.90 -5.70
C LEU A 27 8.05 14.34 -5.33
N ALA A 28 7.03 15.18 -5.06
CA ALA A 28 7.23 16.55 -4.62
C ALA A 28 8.05 16.58 -3.33
N ASP A 29 7.73 15.75 -2.34
CA ASP A 29 8.41 15.74 -1.05
C ASP A 29 9.91 15.46 -1.16
N LEU A 30 10.34 14.65 -2.13
CA LEU A 30 11.76 14.38 -2.42
C LEU A 30 12.43 15.40 -3.36
N GLY A 31 11.70 16.43 -3.81
CA GLY A 31 12.27 17.58 -4.50
C GLY A 31 11.81 17.79 -5.95
N ALA A 32 10.96 16.92 -6.51
CA ALA A 32 10.42 17.13 -7.85
C ALA A 32 9.61 18.43 -7.92
N ASP A 33 9.65 19.11 -9.06
CA ASP A 33 8.83 20.28 -9.32
C ASP A 33 7.45 19.83 -9.82
N VAL A 34 6.46 19.89 -8.94
CA VAL A 34 5.12 19.38 -9.19
C VAL A 34 4.13 20.51 -9.41
N ILE A 35 3.48 20.49 -10.57
CA ILE A 35 2.41 21.42 -10.94
C ILE A 35 1.10 20.67 -10.86
N LYS A 36 0.26 21.03 -9.88
CA LYS A 36 -1.11 20.55 -9.76
C LYS A 36 -2.01 21.39 -10.66
N VAL A 37 -2.68 20.72 -11.58
CA VAL A 37 -3.66 21.29 -12.49
C VAL A 37 -5.05 20.96 -11.95
N GLU A 38 -5.82 21.99 -11.64
CA GLU A 38 -7.18 21.84 -11.11
C GLU A 38 -8.21 22.44 -12.05
N PRO A 39 -9.42 21.86 -12.15
CA PRO A 39 -10.52 22.48 -12.87
C PRO A 39 -11.04 23.71 -12.08
N PRO A 40 -11.90 24.56 -12.68
CA PRO A 40 -12.41 25.77 -12.01
C PRO A 40 -13.09 25.55 -10.67
N GLN A 41 -13.73 24.39 -10.48
CA GLN A 41 -14.33 23.99 -9.21
C GLN A 41 -13.32 23.50 -8.16
N GLY A 42 -12.04 23.33 -8.54
CA GLY A 42 -11.00 22.73 -7.71
C GLY A 42 -11.13 21.22 -7.55
N ASP A 43 -10.08 20.60 -7.02
CA ASP A 43 -10.06 19.19 -6.62
C ASP A 43 -11.23 18.84 -5.68
N ALA A 44 -11.86 17.69 -5.88
CA ALA A 44 -12.92 17.19 -5.01
C ALA A 44 -12.51 17.08 -3.54
N ALA A 45 -11.23 16.80 -3.24
CA ALA A 45 -10.72 16.76 -1.86
C ALA A 45 -10.81 18.11 -1.14
N ARG A 46 -10.86 19.25 -1.87
CA ARG A 46 -11.06 20.58 -1.25
C ARG A 46 -12.40 20.68 -0.54
N ARG A 47 -13.42 19.98 -1.03
CA ARG A 47 -14.80 20.01 -0.50
C ARG A 47 -15.08 18.88 0.48
N ARG A 48 -14.08 18.08 0.85
CA ARG A 48 -14.20 17.02 1.84
C ARG A 48 -13.65 17.50 3.17
N GLY A 49 -14.51 17.55 4.19
CA GLY A 49 -14.13 17.95 5.53
C GLY A 49 -13.08 17.01 6.15
N PRO A 50 -12.54 17.38 7.32
CA PRO A 50 -12.87 18.57 8.12
C PRO A 50 -12.39 19.88 7.48
N PHE A 51 -12.91 21.01 7.97
CA PHE A 51 -12.57 22.37 7.53
C PHE A 51 -12.05 23.25 8.68
N ALA A 52 -11.46 24.41 8.35
CA ALA A 52 -11.02 25.40 9.33
C ALA A 52 -12.10 25.76 10.38
N ALA A 53 -13.35 25.86 9.93
CA ALA A 53 -14.50 26.23 10.76
C ALA A 53 -14.89 25.14 11.78
N ASP A 54 -14.40 23.91 11.59
CA ASP A 54 -14.57 22.79 12.51
C ASP A 54 -13.57 22.85 13.67
N ARG A 55 -12.64 23.82 13.69
CA ARG A 55 -11.54 23.83 14.64
C ARG A 55 -12.02 23.87 16.10
N GLY A 56 -11.69 22.83 16.87
CA GLY A 56 -12.09 22.67 18.28
C GLY A 56 -13.59 22.42 18.48
N ARG A 57 -14.30 21.94 17.45
CA ARG A 57 -15.74 21.63 17.49
C ARG A 57 -15.97 20.17 17.09
N PRO A 58 -15.97 19.24 18.07
CA PRO A 58 -16.11 17.80 17.81
C PRO A 58 -17.34 17.45 16.96
N ASP A 59 -18.50 18.04 17.27
CA ASP A 59 -19.78 17.72 16.62
C ASP A 59 -20.09 18.53 15.35
N SER A 60 -19.13 19.32 14.86
CA SER A 60 -19.38 20.23 13.75
C SER A 60 -19.56 19.48 12.42
N GLN A 61 -20.61 19.76 11.65
CA GLN A 61 -20.80 19.22 10.30
C GLN A 61 -20.86 20.38 9.30
N VAL A 62 -19.75 21.08 9.13
CA VAL A 62 -19.68 22.16 8.13
C VAL A 62 -19.82 21.53 6.75
N VAL A 63 -20.91 21.88 6.06
CA VAL A 63 -21.09 21.61 4.64
C VAL A 63 -20.72 22.88 3.90
N PRO A 64 -19.69 22.90 3.03
CA PRO A 64 -19.34 24.09 2.28
C PRO A 64 -20.46 24.46 1.31
N ASP A 65 -20.85 25.73 1.27
CA ASP A 65 -21.69 26.25 0.19
C ASP A 65 -20.95 26.15 -1.16
N ALA A 66 -21.72 26.05 -2.26
CA ALA A 66 -21.19 26.06 -3.60
C ALA A 66 -20.37 27.36 -3.84
N GLY A 67 -19.08 27.22 -4.15
CA GLY A 67 -18.16 28.35 -4.37
C GLY A 67 -17.36 28.80 -3.13
N SER A 68 -17.44 28.06 -2.02
CA SER A 68 -16.62 28.29 -0.84
C SER A 68 -15.11 28.07 -1.09
N GLU A 69 -14.27 28.99 -0.61
CA GLU A 69 -12.80 28.88 -0.64
C GLU A 69 -12.23 27.92 0.43
N LEU A 70 -13.09 27.21 1.16
CA LEU A 70 -12.67 26.28 2.20
C LEU A 70 -11.78 25.17 1.60
N THR A 71 -10.65 24.93 2.26
CA THR A 71 -9.73 23.85 1.93
C THR A 71 -9.91 22.72 2.93
N GLY A 72 -10.42 21.60 2.47
CA GLY A 72 -10.56 20.37 3.23
C GLY A 72 -9.21 19.87 3.78
N GLY A 73 -9.22 19.30 4.98
CA GLY A 73 -8.02 18.84 5.66
C GLY A 73 -7.23 17.81 4.86
N LEU A 74 -7.93 16.88 4.19
CA LEU A 74 -7.31 15.90 3.31
C LEU A 74 -6.51 16.59 2.18
N PHE A 75 -7.10 17.57 1.49
CA PHE A 75 -6.41 18.32 0.44
C PHE A 75 -5.15 19.01 0.98
N ALA A 76 -5.27 19.69 2.12
CA ALA A 76 -4.16 20.38 2.76
C ALA A 76 -2.99 19.44 3.05
N ALA A 77 -3.25 18.25 3.58
CA ALA A 77 -2.20 17.30 3.91
C ALA A 77 -1.53 16.64 2.69
N ILE A 78 -2.29 16.35 1.63
CA ILE A 78 -1.77 15.56 0.48
C ILE A 78 -1.30 16.40 -0.72
N ASN A 79 -1.36 17.73 -0.64
CA ASN A 79 -0.95 18.62 -1.74
C ASN A 79 0.18 19.60 -1.38
N THR A 80 0.86 19.38 -0.25
CA THR A 80 2.08 20.10 0.10
C THR A 80 3.15 19.99 -0.98
N ASN A 81 4.08 20.95 -1.03
CA ASN A 81 5.20 21.00 -1.97
C ASN A 81 4.83 21.18 -3.46
N LYS A 82 3.56 21.42 -3.78
CA LYS A 82 3.09 21.61 -5.17
C LYS A 82 2.85 23.08 -5.51
N ARG A 83 2.91 23.41 -6.80
CA ARG A 83 2.39 24.67 -7.37
C ARG A 83 1.02 24.40 -7.97
N GLY A 84 -0.02 25.08 -7.50
CA GLY A 84 -1.40 24.90 -7.99
C GLY A 84 -1.78 25.92 -9.06
N ILE A 85 -2.28 25.45 -10.19
CA ILE A 85 -2.85 26.28 -11.27
C ILE A 85 -4.29 25.84 -11.58
N MET A 86 -5.09 26.77 -12.10
CA MET A 86 -6.45 26.49 -12.53
C MET A 86 -6.51 26.44 -14.06
N VAL A 87 -7.00 25.32 -14.61
CA VAL A 87 -7.13 25.09 -16.06
C VAL A 87 -8.51 24.51 -16.38
N ASP A 88 -9.25 25.20 -17.24
CA ASP A 88 -10.53 24.72 -17.75
C ASP A 88 -10.36 23.98 -19.08
N LEU A 89 -10.35 22.64 -19.02
CA LEU A 89 -10.18 21.78 -20.20
C LEU A 89 -11.39 21.80 -21.14
N ALA A 90 -12.54 22.36 -20.73
CA ALA A 90 -13.65 22.58 -21.64
C ALA A 90 -13.32 23.67 -22.67
N ARG A 91 -12.41 24.60 -22.32
CA ARG A 91 -12.04 25.71 -23.20
C ARG A 91 -10.76 25.40 -24.01
N PRO A 92 -10.65 25.90 -25.26
CA PRO A 92 -9.46 25.70 -26.09
C PRO A 92 -8.16 26.27 -25.49
N ASP A 93 -8.24 27.41 -24.81
CA ASP A 93 -7.10 28.06 -24.13
C ASP A 93 -6.59 27.24 -22.94
N GLY A 94 -7.50 26.62 -22.18
CA GLY A 94 -7.13 25.70 -21.10
C GLY A 94 -6.43 24.45 -21.63
N ARG A 95 -6.93 23.84 -22.72
CA ARG A 95 -6.25 22.72 -23.38
C ARG A 95 -4.87 23.09 -23.89
N ALA A 96 -4.72 24.26 -24.51
CA ALA A 96 -3.42 24.76 -24.97
C ALA A 96 -2.44 24.99 -23.80
N THR A 97 -2.94 25.50 -22.67
CA THR A 97 -2.14 25.68 -21.45
C THR A 97 -1.62 24.35 -20.93
N LEU A 98 -2.47 23.32 -20.87
CA LEU A 98 -2.03 21.99 -20.45
C LEU A 98 -0.94 21.44 -21.38
N GLN A 99 -1.14 21.51 -22.70
CA GLN A 99 -0.14 21.03 -23.67
C GLN A 99 1.21 21.75 -23.52
N GLN A 100 1.20 23.06 -23.25
CA GLN A 100 2.43 23.80 -22.97
C GLN A 100 3.16 23.29 -21.73
N LEU A 101 2.43 22.90 -20.68
CA LEU A 101 3.04 22.34 -19.46
C LEU A 101 3.64 20.96 -19.71
N LEU A 102 2.99 20.16 -20.56
CA LEU A 102 3.45 18.82 -20.91
C LEU A 102 4.73 18.84 -21.77
N ALA A 103 4.96 19.90 -22.54
CA ALA A 103 6.14 20.04 -23.39
C ALA A 103 7.48 19.96 -22.62
N ASP A 104 7.51 20.43 -21.38
CA ASP A 104 8.70 20.45 -20.53
C ASP A 104 8.62 19.46 -19.35
N ALA A 105 7.61 18.58 -19.33
CA ALA A 105 7.40 17.63 -18.24
C ALA A 105 8.14 16.30 -18.47
N ASP A 106 8.67 15.72 -17.40
CA ASP A 106 9.19 14.34 -17.39
C ASP A 106 8.06 13.33 -17.16
N LEU A 107 7.04 13.75 -16.38
CA LEU A 107 5.95 12.89 -15.94
C LEU A 107 4.61 13.63 -15.96
N PHE A 108 3.60 13.01 -16.54
CA PHE A 108 2.20 13.41 -16.45
C PHE A 108 1.39 12.36 -15.69
N ILE A 109 0.70 12.78 -14.62
CA ILE A 109 -0.14 11.91 -13.79
C ILE A 109 -1.59 12.36 -13.92
N HIS A 110 -2.52 11.44 -14.19
CA HIS A 110 -3.96 11.72 -14.17
C HIS A 110 -4.79 10.52 -13.75
N ASP A 111 -6.04 10.77 -13.39
CA ASP A 111 -7.05 9.75 -13.01
C ASP A 111 -8.32 9.83 -13.88
N LEU A 112 -8.23 10.48 -15.03
CA LEU A 112 -9.33 10.57 -15.99
C LEU A 112 -9.79 9.19 -16.49
N ALA A 113 -11.10 8.96 -16.48
CA ALA A 113 -11.72 7.81 -17.12
C ALA A 113 -11.39 7.76 -18.64
N PRO A 114 -11.37 6.57 -19.28
CA PRO A 114 -10.92 6.41 -20.66
C PRO A 114 -11.60 7.35 -21.66
N GLY A 115 -12.93 7.49 -21.57
CA GLY A 115 -13.70 8.38 -22.44
C GLY A 115 -13.34 9.86 -22.26
N THR A 116 -13.10 10.28 -21.01
CA THR A 116 -12.72 11.67 -20.69
C THR A 116 -11.29 11.97 -21.14
N ALA A 117 -10.35 11.05 -20.91
CA ALA A 117 -8.98 11.18 -21.40
C ALA A 117 -8.95 11.30 -22.93
N ALA A 118 -9.71 10.44 -23.63
CA ALA A 118 -9.83 10.48 -25.09
C ALA A 118 -10.45 11.80 -25.59
N ALA A 119 -11.52 12.29 -24.95
CA ALA A 119 -12.18 13.55 -25.32
C ALA A 119 -11.26 14.78 -25.21
N HIS A 120 -10.24 14.72 -24.35
CA HIS A 120 -9.26 15.80 -24.18
C HIS A 120 -7.92 15.55 -24.91
N GLY A 121 -7.77 14.44 -25.65
CA GLY A 121 -6.53 14.10 -26.33
C GLY A 121 -5.39 13.68 -25.38
N LEU A 122 -5.74 13.17 -24.20
CA LEU A 122 -4.82 12.79 -23.13
C LEU A 122 -4.60 11.27 -23.05
N THR A 123 -4.87 10.54 -24.13
CA THR A 123 -4.55 9.12 -24.22
C THR A 123 -3.07 8.92 -24.58
N ALA A 124 -2.56 7.70 -24.32
CA ALA A 124 -1.15 7.36 -24.52
C ALA A 124 -0.62 7.65 -25.93
N GLU A 125 -1.38 7.31 -26.97
CA GLU A 125 -0.94 7.42 -28.36
C GLU A 125 -0.73 8.88 -28.81
N PRO A 126 -1.71 9.81 -28.67
CA PRO A 126 -1.51 11.23 -28.95
C PRO A 126 -0.37 11.85 -28.15
N LEU A 127 -0.33 11.60 -26.82
CA LEU A 127 0.69 12.17 -25.94
C LEU A 127 2.10 11.72 -26.33
N ARG A 128 2.28 10.45 -26.69
CA ARG A 128 3.57 9.93 -27.13
C ARG A 128 3.99 10.46 -28.50
N ALA A 129 3.05 10.71 -29.40
CA ALA A 129 3.34 11.30 -30.70
C ALA A 129 3.85 12.75 -30.56
N GLU A 130 3.30 13.51 -29.62
CA GLU A 130 3.65 14.91 -29.37
C GLU A 130 4.87 15.06 -28.43
N HIS A 131 4.97 14.20 -27.41
CA HIS A 131 6.01 14.21 -26.38
C HIS A 131 6.67 12.82 -26.22
N PRO A 132 7.57 12.40 -27.14
CA PRO A 132 8.14 11.05 -27.14
C PRO A 132 8.91 10.62 -25.88
N SER A 133 9.41 11.56 -25.08
CA SER A 133 10.14 11.29 -23.83
C SER A 133 9.25 11.34 -22.59
N LEU A 134 8.01 11.81 -22.70
CA LEU A 134 7.10 11.98 -21.56
C LEU A 134 6.67 10.61 -21.01
N VAL A 135 6.83 10.42 -19.71
CA VAL A 135 6.18 9.32 -19.00
C VAL A 135 4.77 9.76 -18.63
N THR A 136 3.79 8.89 -18.85
CA THR A 136 2.40 9.15 -18.50
C THR A 136 1.89 8.05 -17.58
N MET A 137 1.17 8.44 -16.54
CA MET A 137 0.62 7.55 -15.51
C MET A 137 -0.87 7.81 -15.38
N SER A 138 -1.68 6.84 -15.82
CA SER A 138 -3.12 6.79 -15.59
C SER A 138 -3.38 5.99 -14.33
N ILE A 139 -4.02 6.59 -13.31
CA ILE A 139 -4.41 5.88 -12.08
C ILE A 139 -5.92 5.90 -11.98
N THR A 140 -6.58 4.85 -12.45
CA THR A 140 -8.05 4.74 -12.41
C THR A 140 -8.50 3.51 -11.61
N PRO A 141 -9.77 3.46 -11.17
CA PRO A 141 -10.26 2.33 -10.37
C PRO A 141 -10.04 0.96 -11.04
N PHE A 142 -10.29 0.89 -12.36
CA PHE A 142 -10.26 -0.34 -13.15
C PHE A 142 -9.20 -0.33 -14.26
N GLY A 143 -8.35 0.70 -14.34
CA GLY A 143 -7.41 0.88 -15.46
C GLY A 143 -8.06 1.51 -16.70
N GLN A 144 -7.26 1.75 -17.73
CA GLN A 144 -7.67 2.35 -19.01
C GLN A 144 -8.19 1.32 -20.01
N THR A 145 -8.00 0.03 -19.73
CA THR A 145 -8.33 -1.10 -20.60
C THR A 145 -9.06 -2.20 -19.81
N GLY A 146 -9.83 -3.04 -20.52
CA GLY A 146 -10.67 -4.08 -19.92
C GLY A 146 -12.17 -3.73 -19.94
N PRO A 147 -13.05 -4.71 -19.70
CA PRO A 147 -14.50 -4.56 -19.81
C PRO A 147 -15.08 -3.59 -18.76
N TYR A 148 -14.39 -3.42 -17.63
CA TYR A 148 -14.82 -2.50 -16.55
C TYR A 148 -14.09 -1.16 -16.58
N ALA A 149 -13.24 -0.89 -17.57
CA ALA A 149 -12.41 0.34 -17.60
C ALA A 149 -13.24 1.64 -17.57
N ALA A 150 -14.46 1.61 -18.12
CA ALA A 150 -15.37 2.75 -18.14
C ALA A 150 -16.33 2.81 -16.93
N TRP A 151 -16.29 1.82 -16.03
CA TRP A 151 -17.15 1.77 -14.86
C TRP A 151 -16.71 2.80 -13.81
N ARG A 152 -17.69 3.29 -13.05
CA ARG A 152 -17.46 4.28 -11.99
C ARG A 152 -17.22 3.60 -10.65
N ALA A 153 -16.37 4.21 -9.84
CA ALA A 153 -16.02 3.68 -8.53
C ALA A 153 -15.52 4.80 -7.60
N THR A 154 -15.80 4.64 -6.32
CA THR A 154 -15.09 5.30 -5.23
C THR A 154 -14.12 4.30 -4.59
N GLU A 155 -13.49 4.70 -3.48
CA GLU A 155 -12.70 3.79 -2.62
C GLU A 155 -13.46 2.50 -2.30
N LEU A 156 -14.78 2.57 -2.07
CA LEU A 156 -15.57 1.43 -1.64
C LEU A 156 -15.60 0.32 -2.70
N GLN A 157 -15.87 0.66 -3.97
CA GLN A 157 -15.85 -0.33 -5.05
C GLN A 157 -14.46 -0.90 -5.30
N VAL A 158 -13.40 -0.09 -5.14
CA VAL A 158 -12.01 -0.56 -5.30
C VAL A 158 -11.64 -1.57 -4.21
N VAL A 159 -11.95 -1.28 -2.94
CA VAL A 159 -11.65 -2.15 -1.80
C VAL A 159 -12.43 -3.46 -1.86
N HIS A 160 -13.73 -3.39 -2.16
CA HIS A 160 -14.59 -4.58 -2.26
C HIS A 160 -14.34 -5.38 -3.53
N GLY A 161 -14.15 -4.70 -4.66
CA GLY A 161 -13.81 -5.34 -5.92
C GLY A 161 -12.43 -6.01 -5.89
N GLY A 162 -11.46 -5.44 -5.19
CA GLY A 162 -10.15 -6.06 -5.00
C GLY A 162 -10.10 -7.16 -3.92
N GLY A 163 -11.19 -7.39 -3.20
CA GLY A 163 -11.34 -8.46 -2.21
C GLY A 163 -10.81 -8.17 -0.80
N TRP A 164 -10.29 -6.97 -0.54
CA TRP A 164 -9.98 -6.56 0.83
C TRP A 164 -11.22 -6.46 1.70
N GLY A 165 -12.30 -5.89 1.16
CA GLY A 165 -13.53 -5.74 1.91
C GLY A 165 -14.13 -7.10 2.33
N TRP A 166 -13.96 -8.12 1.49
CA TRP A 166 -14.38 -9.50 1.78
C TRP A 166 -13.72 -10.09 3.04
N LEU A 167 -12.55 -9.59 3.42
CA LEU A 167 -11.76 -10.04 4.57
C LEU A 167 -11.96 -9.16 5.80
N THR A 168 -12.62 -8.01 5.66
CA THR A 168 -12.62 -6.92 6.66
C THR A 168 -14.02 -6.73 7.27
N PRO A 169 -14.16 -6.55 8.59
CA PRO A 169 -13.15 -6.78 9.62
C PRO A 169 -12.92 -8.29 9.83
N GLY A 170 -11.79 -8.69 10.35
CA GLY A 170 -11.49 -10.11 10.55
C GLY A 170 -12.27 -10.73 11.70
N CYS A 171 -12.60 -12.01 11.56
CA CYS A 171 -13.17 -12.86 12.60
C CYS A 171 -14.57 -12.46 13.13
N VAL A 172 -15.37 -11.81 12.29
CA VAL A 172 -16.78 -11.50 12.58
C VAL A 172 -17.60 -12.79 12.71
N GLN A 173 -18.47 -12.83 13.72
CA GLN A 173 -19.35 -13.97 13.97
C GLN A 173 -20.73 -13.83 13.31
N ASP A 174 -21.23 -12.60 13.17
CA ASP A 174 -22.53 -12.32 12.56
C ASP A 174 -22.39 -12.10 11.05
N ALA A 175 -22.85 -13.07 10.27
CA ALA A 175 -22.86 -12.97 8.83
C ALA A 175 -23.77 -11.84 8.32
N GLU A 176 -24.84 -11.44 9.04
CA GLU A 176 -25.74 -10.36 8.59
C GLU A 176 -25.06 -8.99 8.65
N LEU A 177 -23.91 -8.85 9.31
CA LEU A 177 -23.12 -7.63 9.24
C LEU A 177 -22.38 -7.52 7.90
N PRO A 178 -22.40 -6.33 7.26
CA PRO A 178 -21.76 -6.14 5.97
C PRO A 178 -20.23 -6.29 6.08
N PRO A 179 -19.55 -6.82 5.06
CA PRO A 179 -18.12 -6.62 4.91
C PRO A 179 -17.82 -5.12 4.89
N LEU A 180 -16.69 -4.71 5.48
CA LEU A 180 -16.30 -3.32 5.63
C LEU A 180 -15.09 -2.97 4.77
N LYS A 181 -14.86 -1.69 4.51
CA LYS A 181 -13.54 -1.18 4.14
C LYS A 181 -12.79 -0.68 5.38
N PRO A 182 -11.44 -0.71 5.38
CA PRO A 182 -10.66 0.07 6.34
C PRO A 182 -11.01 1.57 6.29
N HIS A 183 -10.82 2.27 7.42
CA HIS A 183 -11.08 3.71 7.49
C HIS A 183 -10.24 4.51 6.47
N GLY A 184 -10.85 5.57 5.91
CA GLY A 184 -10.21 6.46 4.94
C GLY A 184 -10.11 5.86 3.53
N HIS A 185 -9.10 6.29 2.77
CA HIS A 185 -8.80 5.86 1.40
C HIS A 185 -7.54 4.98 1.30
N GLN A 186 -7.50 3.88 2.05
CA GLN A 186 -6.33 3.00 2.14
C GLN A 186 -5.88 2.48 0.76
N ALA A 187 -6.80 2.04 -0.10
CA ALA A 187 -6.47 1.54 -1.43
C ALA A 187 -5.83 2.63 -2.30
N ALA A 188 -6.34 3.86 -2.22
CA ALA A 188 -5.78 4.97 -2.96
C ALA A 188 -4.37 5.38 -2.48
N PHE A 189 -4.12 5.44 -1.17
CA PHE A 189 -2.78 5.73 -0.64
C PHE A 189 -1.75 4.67 -1.03
N GLN A 190 -2.13 3.39 -0.89
CA GLN A 190 -1.29 2.25 -1.23
C GLN A 190 -1.00 2.21 -2.74
N SER A 191 -2.02 2.45 -3.56
CA SER A 191 -1.87 2.60 -5.02
C SER A 191 -0.94 3.76 -5.37
N GLY A 192 -1.00 4.88 -4.65
CA GLY A 192 -0.16 6.03 -4.93
C GLY A 192 1.33 5.81 -4.65
N PHE A 193 1.68 5.01 -3.63
CA PHE A 193 3.06 4.57 -3.45
C PHE A 193 3.57 3.71 -4.61
N ALA A 194 2.75 2.74 -5.05
CA ALA A 194 3.12 1.87 -6.17
C ALA A 194 3.23 2.63 -7.49
N ALA A 195 2.29 3.54 -7.75
CA ALA A 195 2.34 4.42 -8.90
C ALA A 195 3.59 5.31 -8.87
N ALA A 196 3.96 5.89 -7.73
CA ALA A 196 5.17 6.70 -7.61
C ALA A 196 6.43 5.88 -7.89
N CYS A 197 6.50 4.65 -7.37
CA CYS A 197 7.59 3.71 -7.64
C CYS A 197 7.71 3.38 -9.13
N ALA A 198 6.61 2.98 -9.78
CA ALA A 198 6.59 2.61 -11.19
C ALA A 198 6.88 3.81 -12.11
N SER A 199 6.27 4.96 -11.85
CA SER A 199 6.51 6.21 -12.58
C SER A 199 7.97 6.63 -12.51
N LEU A 200 8.57 6.61 -11.32
CA LEU A 200 9.94 7.07 -11.15
C LEU A 200 10.95 6.15 -11.85
N ALA A 201 10.74 4.84 -11.79
CA ALA A 201 11.53 3.89 -12.56
C ALA A 201 11.40 4.13 -14.07
N ALA A 202 10.20 4.45 -14.56
CA ALA A 202 9.97 4.74 -15.97
C ALA A 202 10.60 6.08 -16.39
N VAL A 203 10.53 7.12 -15.55
CA VAL A 203 11.19 8.42 -15.78
C VAL A 203 12.69 8.24 -15.87
N ASP A 204 13.27 7.45 -14.97
CA ASP A 204 14.69 7.11 -15.00
C ASP A 204 15.12 6.47 -16.33
N ARG A 205 14.29 5.54 -16.85
CA ARG A 205 14.52 4.92 -18.17
C ARG A 205 14.35 5.93 -19.29
N ALA A 206 13.34 6.79 -19.22
CA ALA A 206 13.07 7.80 -20.24
C ALA A 206 14.23 8.80 -20.35
N GLN A 207 14.79 9.25 -19.22
CA GLN A 207 15.96 10.14 -19.21
C GLN A 207 17.22 9.51 -19.81
N ARG A 208 17.41 8.19 -19.68
CA ARG A 208 18.52 7.46 -20.30
C ARG A 208 18.35 7.21 -21.79
N THR A 209 17.12 7.00 -22.23
CA THR A 209 16.83 6.45 -23.57
C THR A 209 16.18 7.46 -24.51
N GLY A 210 15.71 8.59 -23.98
CA GLY A 210 14.86 9.55 -24.69
C GLY A 210 13.46 9.03 -25.02
N ARG A 211 13.04 7.90 -24.43
CA ARG A 211 11.77 7.23 -24.71
C ARG A 211 10.90 7.09 -23.47
N GLY A 212 9.75 7.76 -23.49
CA GLY A 212 8.73 7.69 -22.47
C GLY A 212 8.04 6.33 -22.38
N GLU A 213 7.04 6.26 -21.53
CA GLU A 213 6.19 5.08 -21.32
C GLU A 213 4.80 5.55 -20.92
N HIS A 214 3.78 4.77 -21.27
CA HIS A 214 2.48 4.90 -20.63
C HIS A 214 2.25 3.75 -19.65
N ILE A 215 1.98 4.10 -18.40
CA ILE A 215 1.64 3.18 -17.33
C ILE A 215 0.13 3.29 -17.07
N ASP A 216 -0.60 2.24 -17.44
CA ASP A 216 -2.02 2.06 -17.14
C ASP A 216 -2.16 1.31 -15.80
N PHE A 217 -2.39 2.07 -14.72
CA PHE A 217 -2.50 1.56 -13.35
C PHE A 217 -3.97 1.39 -12.93
N ALA A 218 -4.33 0.17 -12.51
CA ALA A 218 -5.65 -0.16 -12.00
C ALA A 218 -5.63 -0.36 -10.48
N GLN A 219 -6.33 0.50 -9.73
CA GLN A 219 -6.35 0.42 -8.26
C GLN A 219 -6.94 -0.91 -7.76
N MET A 220 -8.03 -1.39 -8.37
CA MET A 220 -8.62 -2.70 -8.03
C MET A 220 -7.60 -3.82 -8.20
N SER A 221 -6.84 -3.84 -9.30
CA SER A 221 -5.80 -4.84 -9.55
C SER A 221 -4.69 -4.79 -8.51
N TYR A 222 -4.31 -3.59 -8.06
CA TYR A 222 -3.30 -3.42 -7.02
C TYR A 222 -3.77 -3.97 -5.68
N VAL A 223 -5.03 -3.71 -5.29
CA VAL A 223 -5.64 -4.25 -4.07
C VAL A 223 -5.63 -5.78 -4.04
N VAL A 224 -5.90 -6.46 -5.17
CA VAL A 224 -5.83 -7.93 -5.27
C VAL A 224 -4.42 -8.46 -4.92
N GLY A 225 -3.38 -7.70 -5.26
CA GLY A 225 -1.99 -8.04 -4.92
C GLY A 225 -1.65 -7.96 -3.44
N MET A 226 -2.56 -7.45 -2.60
CA MET A 226 -2.36 -7.22 -1.18
C MET A 226 -3.26 -8.10 -0.29
N LEU A 227 -3.72 -9.25 -0.80
CA LEU A 227 -4.60 -10.18 -0.08
C LEU A 227 -3.87 -11.14 0.88
N GLU A 228 -2.62 -10.83 1.25
CA GLU A 228 -1.80 -11.68 2.13
C GLU A 228 -1.82 -13.15 1.66
N ALA A 229 -2.22 -14.07 2.54
CA ALA A 229 -2.36 -15.49 2.24
C ALA A 229 -3.69 -15.85 1.58
N ALA A 230 -4.70 -14.96 1.55
CA ALA A 230 -6.08 -15.34 1.22
C ALA A 230 -6.23 -15.86 -0.22
N PHE A 231 -5.68 -15.15 -1.21
CA PHE A 231 -5.73 -15.60 -2.61
C PHE A 231 -5.00 -16.95 -2.79
N ILE A 232 -3.90 -17.13 -2.06
CA ILE A 232 -3.09 -18.34 -2.12
C ILE A 232 -3.73 -19.51 -1.39
N SER A 233 -4.40 -19.30 -0.25
CA SER A 233 -5.21 -20.32 0.41
C SER A 233 -6.27 -20.88 -0.55
N TRP A 234 -6.88 -20.01 -1.36
CA TRP A 234 -7.78 -20.45 -2.42
C TRP A 234 -7.04 -21.25 -3.50
N SER A 235 -5.99 -20.70 -4.09
CA SER A 235 -5.31 -21.37 -5.20
C SER A 235 -4.67 -22.71 -4.80
N TYR A 236 -4.02 -22.78 -3.64
CA TYR A 236 -3.22 -23.92 -3.18
C TYR A 236 -3.99 -24.94 -2.35
N ARG A 237 -5.02 -24.52 -1.60
CA ARG A 237 -5.79 -25.39 -0.70
C ARG A 237 -7.27 -25.50 -1.06
N GLY A 238 -7.79 -24.64 -1.94
CA GLY A 238 -9.22 -24.57 -2.24
C GLY A 238 -10.05 -23.93 -1.12
N GLU A 239 -9.39 -23.29 -0.15
CA GLU A 239 -10.02 -22.62 0.97
C GLU A 239 -10.33 -21.17 0.59
N ASN A 240 -11.52 -20.68 0.92
CA ASN A 240 -11.91 -19.31 0.60
C ASN A 240 -12.04 -18.48 1.88
N PRO A 241 -10.91 -17.97 2.43
CA PRO A 241 -10.96 -17.10 3.60
C PRO A 241 -11.92 -15.92 3.38
N SER A 242 -12.62 -15.56 4.45
CA SER A 242 -13.49 -14.38 4.50
C SER A 242 -13.31 -13.66 5.83
N ARG A 243 -14.06 -12.59 6.01
CA ARG A 243 -14.22 -11.86 7.27
C ARG A 243 -14.79 -12.75 8.40
N LEU A 244 -15.41 -13.90 8.06
CA LEU A 244 -16.05 -14.80 9.01
C LEU A 244 -15.08 -15.90 9.49
N GLY A 245 -15.24 -16.32 10.75
CA GLY A 245 -14.53 -17.47 11.31
C GLY A 245 -13.22 -17.13 12.02
N ALA A 246 -12.35 -18.12 12.15
CA ALA A 246 -11.16 -18.09 13.01
C ALA A 246 -9.86 -17.87 12.21
N ARG A 247 -8.80 -17.38 12.87
CA ARG A 247 -7.45 -17.34 12.28
C ARG A 247 -6.75 -18.68 12.48
N ILE A 248 -6.06 -19.18 11.45
CA ILE A 248 -5.26 -20.41 11.58
C ILE A 248 -4.13 -20.23 12.61
N LEU A 249 -3.50 -19.06 12.66
CA LEU A 249 -2.49 -18.73 13.64
C LEU A 249 -3.16 -18.22 14.92
N ASN A 250 -2.86 -18.85 16.06
CA ASN A 250 -3.46 -18.51 17.34
C ASN A 250 -2.46 -18.62 18.51
N PRO A 251 -2.54 -17.74 19.54
CA PRO A 251 -3.47 -16.59 19.65
C PRO A 251 -3.19 -15.48 18.62
N TRP A 252 -4.27 -14.90 18.08
CA TRP A 252 -4.25 -13.74 17.19
C TRP A 252 -5.52 -12.91 17.41
N GLY A 253 -5.39 -11.67 17.88
CA GLY A 253 -6.55 -10.78 17.98
C GLY A 253 -6.36 -9.59 18.92
N ILE A 254 -7.40 -8.75 18.96
CA ILE A 254 -7.52 -7.64 19.91
C ILE A 254 -8.30 -8.11 21.13
N PHE A 255 -7.84 -7.68 22.31
CA PHE A 255 -8.40 -8.00 23.60
C PHE A 255 -8.62 -6.72 24.41
N PRO A 256 -9.74 -6.60 25.14
CA PRO A 256 -9.92 -5.54 26.12
C PRO A 256 -8.95 -5.74 27.29
N THR A 257 -8.50 -4.63 27.86
CA THR A 257 -7.58 -4.54 28.99
C THR A 257 -8.21 -3.68 30.09
N GLY A 258 -7.49 -3.46 31.20
CA GLY A 258 -8.02 -2.64 32.30
C GLY A 258 -8.30 -1.17 31.94
N ASP A 259 -7.63 -0.63 30.91
CA ASP A 259 -7.66 0.78 30.53
C ASP A 259 -7.67 1.05 29.00
N GLY A 260 -7.93 0.03 28.18
CA GLY A 260 -7.98 0.16 26.72
C GLY A 260 -8.03 -1.18 25.99
N HIS A 261 -7.43 -1.25 24.81
CA HIS A 261 -7.35 -2.48 24.00
C HIS A 261 -5.92 -2.77 23.58
N ILE A 262 -5.57 -4.06 23.51
CA ILE A 262 -4.25 -4.53 23.08
C ILE A 262 -4.39 -5.68 22.09
N PHE A 263 -3.57 -5.64 21.05
CA PHE A 263 -3.42 -6.75 20.12
C PHE A 263 -2.31 -7.69 20.58
N LEU A 264 -2.51 -8.99 20.37
CA LEU A 264 -1.51 -10.04 20.59
C LEU A 264 -1.49 -11.00 19.39
N VAL A 265 -0.28 -11.36 18.96
CA VAL A 265 -0.06 -12.46 18.02
C VAL A 265 1.08 -13.37 18.44
N CYS A 266 0.88 -14.69 18.28
CA CYS A 266 1.94 -15.70 18.31
C CYS A 266 1.95 -16.48 16.99
N VAL A 267 3.01 -16.33 16.21
CA VAL A 267 3.20 -16.99 14.90
C VAL A 267 3.95 -18.31 15.05
N GLU A 268 5.00 -18.33 15.87
CA GLU A 268 5.88 -19.49 16.05
C GLU A 268 5.66 -20.15 17.42
N ALA A 269 5.98 -21.44 17.53
CA ALA A 269 5.74 -22.22 18.76
C ALA A 269 6.52 -21.69 19.97
N ASP A 270 7.72 -21.14 19.76
CA ASP A 270 8.53 -20.54 20.84
C ASP A 270 7.88 -19.29 21.44
N GLN A 271 7.09 -18.55 20.66
CA GLN A 271 6.31 -17.40 21.15
C GLN A 271 5.18 -17.84 22.07
N TRP A 272 4.52 -18.95 21.75
CA TRP A 272 3.51 -19.54 22.64
C TRP A 272 4.12 -19.98 23.97
N GLU A 273 5.27 -20.66 23.96
CA GLU A 273 5.97 -21.05 25.20
C GLU A 273 6.37 -19.82 26.03
N ARG A 274 6.91 -18.78 25.40
CA ARG A 274 7.22 -17.51 26.09
C ARG A 274 5.98 -16.85 26.66
N LEU A 275 4.85 -16.87 25.96
CA LEU A 275 3.60 -16.32 26.46
C LEU A 275 3.10 -17.09 27.69
N LYS A 276 3.19 -18.42 27.69
CA LYS A 276 2.87 -19.22 28.88
C LYS A 276 3.73 -18.83 30.07
N ASP A 277 5.05 -18.73 29.89
CA ASP A 277 5.97 -18.30 30.94
C ASP A 277 5.63 -16.88 31.45
N PHE A 278 5.34 -15.97 30.52
CA PHE A 278 4.97 -14.58 30.82
C PHE A 278 3.67 -14.44 31.62
N MET A 279 2.68 -15.29 31.35
CA MET A 279 1.43 -15.38 32.12
C MET A 279 1.61 -16.05 33.49
N GLY A 280 2.79 -16.59 33.80
CA GLY A 280 3.04 -17.39 35.00
C GLY A 280 2.57 -18.85 34.89
N ARG A 281 2.50 -19.38 33.66
CA ARG A 281 2.04 -20.73 33.30
C ARG A 281 0.71 -21.13 33.96
N PRO A 282 -0.40 -20.46 33.59
CA PRO A 282 -1.71 -20.87 34.10
C PRO A 282 -2.04 -22.29 33.63
N GLU A 283 -2.72 -23.07 34.49
CA GLU A 283 -2.99 -24.50 34.25
C GLU A 283 -3.68 -24.77 32.90
N TRP A 284 -4.59 -23.88 32.47
CA TRP A 284 -5.29 -24.02 31.21
C TRP A 284 -4.37 -23.94 29.99
N ALA A 285 -3.27 -23.18 30.05
CA ALA A 285 -2.40 -22.96 28.90
C ALA A 285 -1.51 -24.17 28.57
N ASP A 286 -1.31 -25.07 29.54
CA ASP A 286 -0.60 -26.33 29.37
C ASP A 286 -1.54 -27.52 29.06
N MET A 287 -2.84 -27.28 28.85
CA MET A 287 -3.76 -28.32 28.39
C MET A 287 -3.36 -28.84 27.00
N ASP A 288 -3.48 -30.15 26.78
CA ASP A 288 -3.10 -30.81 25.52
C ASP A 288 -3.76 -30.18 24.28
N ILE A 289 -4.98 -29.64 24.43
CA ILE A 289 -5.73 -28.96 23.36
C ILE A 289 -5.03 -27.70 22.83
N PHE A 290 -4.09 -27.10 23.57
CA PHE A 290 -3.34 -25.92 23.14
C PHE A 290 -1.86 -26.21 22.79
N SER A 291 -1.45 -27.48 22.85
CA SER A 291 -0.06 -27.89 22.61
C SER A 291 0.39 -27.73 21.15
N THR A 292 -0.55 -27.80 20.21
CA THR A 292 -0.30 -27.66 18.76
C THR A 292 -0.98 -26.43 18.19
N LEU A 293 -0.52 -25.99 17.02
CA LEU A 293 -1.15 -24.91 16.26
C LEU A 293 -2.59 -25.29 15.87
N GLU A 294 -2.80 -26.51 15.38
CA GLU A 294 -4.11 -27.05 15.03
C GLU A 294 -5.05 -27.09 16.23
N GLY A 295 -4.58 -27.58 17.39
CA GLY A 295 -5.38 -27.60 18.61
C GLY A 295 -5.82 -26.20 19.06
N ARG A 296 -4.91 -25.21 19.00
CA ARG A 296 -5.26 -23.81 19.30
C ARG A 296 -6.26 -23.22 18.32
N PHE A 297 -6.21 -23.60 17.05
CA PHE A 297 -7.20 -23.19 16.05
C PHE A 297 -8.57 -23.82 16.30
N GLU A 298 -8.62 -25.14 16.56
CA GLU A 298 -9.88 -25.86 16.82
C GLU A 298 -10.58 -25.43 18.11
N ASN A 299 -9.82 -24.88 19.07
CA ASN A 299 -10.30 -24.46 20.39
C ASN A 299 -10.08 -22.94 20.62
N GLU A 300 -10.14 -22.15 19.55
CA GLU A 300 -9.89 -20.70 19.59
C GLU A 300 -10.84 -19.97 20.56
N ASP A 301 -12.10 -20.39 20.66
CA ASP A 301 -13.11 -19.81 21.53
C ASP A 301 -12.71 -19.91 23.01
N LEU A 302 -12.28 -21.10 23.47
CA LEU A 302 -11.76 -21.33 24.82
C LEU A 302 -10.45 -20.56 25.05
N LEU A 303 -9.56 -20.57 24.05
CA LEU A 303 -8.30 -19.82 24.11
C LEU A 303 -8.56 -18.32 24.29
N ARG A 304 -9.41 -17.70 23.46
CA ARG A 304 -9.76 -16.28 23.57
C ARG A 304 -10.43 -15.96 24.89
N MET A 305 -11.30 -16.83 25.39
CA MET A 305 -11.97 -16.63 26.68
C MET A 305 -10.96 -16.54 27.84
N TRP A 306 -10.11 -17.55 28.02
CA TRP A 306 -9.16 -17.58 29.14
C TRP A 306 -8.01 -16.59 28.98
N LEU A 307 -7.53 -16.39 27.76
CA LEU A 307 -6.52 -15.38 27.48
C LEU A 307 -7.09 -13.97 27.72
N GLY A 308 -8.32 -13.72 27.27
CA GLY A 308 -9.03 -12.46 27.48
C GLY A 308 -9.24 -12.14 28.96
N GLU A 309 -9.61 -13.13 29.78
CA GLU A 309 -9.73 -12.97 31.24
C GLU A 309 -8.39 -12.53 31.86
N TRP A 310 -7.28 -13.14 31.45
CA TRP A 310 -5.95 -12.76 31.94
C TRP A 310 -5.52 -11.36 31.48
N ILE A 311 -5.76 -11.02 30.20
CA ILE A 311 -5.41 -9.71 29.62
C ILE A 311 -6.25 -8.58 30.23
N ALA A 312 -7.54 -8.81 30.51
CA ALA A 312 -8.45 -7.80 31.06
C ALA A 312 -7.98 -7.22 32.40
N ALA A 313 -7.14 -7.94 33.15
CA ALA A 313 -6.57 -7.48 34.42
C ALA A 313 -5.30 -6.62 34.28
N GLN A 314 -4.77 -6.43 33.08
CA GLN A 314 -3.50 -5.74 32.84
C GLN A 314 -3.73 -4.32 32.27
N PRO A 315 -2.89 -3.32 32.62
CA PRO A 315 -2.86 -2.04 31.92
C PRO A 315 -2.17 -2.15 30.55
N VAL A 316 -2.68 -1.47 29.51
CA VAL A 316 -2.15 -1.52 28.13
C VAL A 316 -0.66 -1.23 28.08
N THR A 317 -0.24 -0.09 28.64
CA THR A 317 1.14 0.42 28.51
C THR A 317 2.13 -0.52 29.21
N GLU A 318 1.77 -1.01 30.40
CA GLU A 318 2.63 -1.92 31.16
C GLU A 318 2.76 -3.27 30.45
N LEU A 319 1.64 -3.84 29.99
CA LEU A 319 1.60 -5.10 29.27
C LEU A 319 2.40 -5.03 27.97
N PHE A 320 2.26 -3.93 27.21
CA PHE A 320 3.02 -3.68 25.99
C PHE A 320 4.53 -3.73 26.22
N HIS A 321 5.05 -2.93 27.15
CA HIS A 321 6.49 -2.85 27.39
C HIS A 321 7.07 -4.13 28.02
N ARG A 322 6.36 -4.75 28.98
CA ARG A 322 6.79 -6.01 29.60
C ARG A 322 6.79 -7.16 28.59
N GLY A 323 5.75 -7.25 27.75
CA GLY A 323 5.67 -8.27 26.71
C GLY A 323 6.76 -8.11 25.65
N GLN A 324 7.03 -6.88 25.22
CA GLN A 324 8.11 -6.61 24.25
C GLN A 324 9.49 -6.95 24.81
N ALA A 325 9.73 -6.75 26.12
CA ALA A 325 10.98 -7.18 26.77
C ALA A 325 11.18 -8.71 26.70
N GLU A 326 10.10 -9.48 26.69
CA GLU A 326 10.09 -10.94 26.52
C GLU A 326 9.95 -11.39 25.06
N ARG A 327 10.09 -10.48 24.09
CA ARG A 327 9.94 -10.77 22.65
C ARG A 327 8.57 -11.36 22.31
N LEU A 328 7.52 -10.83 22.93
CA LEU A 328 6.11 -11.09 22.62
C LEU A 328 5.52 -9.89 21.88
N ALA A 329 4.82 -10.16 20.78
CA ALA A 329 4.27 -9.13 19.90
C ALA A 329 2.94 -8.59 20.42
N PHE A 330 3.00 -7.87 21.53
CA PHE A 330 1.92 -7.01 21.99
C PHE A 330 1.97 -5.66 21.28
N ALA A 331 0.79 -5.11 20.98
CA ALA A 331 0.66 -3.79 20.36
C ALA A 331 -0.58 -3.06 20.89
N PRO A 332 -0.45 -1.84 21.43
CA PRO A 332 -1.60 -1.05 21.85
C PRO A 332 -2.48 -0.70 20.65
N VAL A 333 -3.80 -0.69 20.85
CA VAL A 333 -4.73 -0.06 19.91
C VAL A 333 -4.70 1.44 20.20
N ASN A 334 -3.91 2.17 19.42
CA ASN A 334 -3.71 3.60 19.63
C ASN A 334 -4.86 4.41 19.04
N THR A 335 -5.16 5.54 19.65
CA THR A 335 -5.86 6.66 19.03
C THR A 335 -4.88 7.60 18.35
N VAL A 336 -5.37 8.49 17.48
CA VAL A 336 -4.55 9.57 16.88
C VAL A 336 -3.91 10.44 17.96
N ALA A 337 -4.65 10.76 19.02
CA ALA A 337 -4.15 11.56 20.14
C ALA A 337 -2.99 10.86 20.87
N GLN A 338 -3.08 9.54 21.08
CA GLN A 338 -2.00 8.75 21.69
C GLN A 338 -0.77 8.68 20.78
N MET A 339 -0.95 8.49 19.47
CA MET A 339 0.15 8.54 18.52
C MET A 339 0.84 9.90 18.49
N ALA A 340 0.06 11.00 18.56
CA ALA A 340 0.60 12.36 18.59
C ALA A 340 1.49 12.63 19.83
N ALA A 341 1.28 11.87 20.91
CA ALA A 341 2.04 11.97 22.16
C ALA A 341 3.08 10.84 22.32
N ASP A 342 3.21 9.93 21.35
CA ASP A 342 4.04 8.74 21.49
C ASP A 342 5.54 9.10 21.44
N PRO A 343 6.35 8.66 22.43
CA PRO A 343 7.75 9.04 22.52
C PRO A 343 8.61 8.42 21.41
N HIS A 344 8.18 7.31 20.81
CA HIS A 344 8.92 6.67 19.72
C HIS A 344 8.71 7.37 18.40
N LEU A 345 7.46 7.71 18.04
CA LEU A 345 7.16 8.52 16.86
C LEU A 345 7.82 9.91 16.96
N ALA A 346 7.84 10.51 18.15
CA ALA A 346 8.54 11.76 18.40
C ALA A 346 10.08 11.63 18.22
N ALA A 347 10.70 10.58 18.78
CA ALA A 347 12.14 10.34 18.62
C ALA A 347 12.56 10.07 17.17
N ARG A 348 11.62 9.62 16.34
CA ARG A 348 11.83 9.37 14.91
C ARG A 348 11.50 10.57 14.02
N ASP A 349 11.22 11.74 14.59
CA ASP A 349 10.85 12.96 13.87
C ASP A 349 9.71 12.74 12.87
N PHE A 350 8.82 11.79 13.16
CA PHE A 350 7.79 11.36 12.21
C PHE A 350 6.69 12.40 12.06
N LEU A 351 6.34 13.11 13.14
CA LEU A 351 5.30 14.12 13.13
C LEU A 351 5.89 15.48 12.72
N VAL A 352 5.29 16.10 11.71
CA VAL A 352 5.79 17.35 11.13
C VAL A 352 4.76 18.46 11.25
N THR A 353 5.19 19.59 11.80
CA THR A 353 4.40 20.81 11.91
C THR A 353 4.78 21.80 10.83
N TYR A 354 3.78 22.38 10.16
CA TYR A 354 3.95 23.48 9.22
C TYR A 354 2.74 24.40 9.22
N GLU A 355 2.93 25.64 8.75
CA GLU A 355 1.86 26.61 8.59
C GLU A 355 1.13 26.36 7.27
N GLN A 356 -0.18 26.14 7.34
CA GLN A 356 -1.05 25.98 6.19
C GLN A 356 -1.98 27.19 6.05
N PRO A 357 -1.95 27.92 4.93
CA PRO A 357 -2.84 29.04 4.70
C PRO A 357 -4.31 28.68 4.93
N GLY A 358 -5.01 29.51 5.72
CA GLY A 358 -6.39 29.30 6.13
C GLY A 358 -6.60 28.31 7.29
N LEU A 359 -5.60 27.50 7.62
CA LEU A 359 -5.63 26.54 8.73
C LEU A 359 -4.63 26.88 9.86
N GLY A 360 -3.64 27.72 9.60
CA GLY A 360 -2.54 28.01 10.53
C GLY A 360 -1.64 26.80 10.73
N ASP A 361 -0.97 26.72 11.88
CA ASP A 361 -0.10 25.59 12.19
C ASP A 361 -0.91 24.29 12.34
N ILE A 362 -0.47 23.26 11.62
CA ILE A 362 -1.01 21.90 11.68
C ILE A 362 0.13 20.90 11.79
N THR A 363 -0.11 19.81 12.52
CA THR A 363 0.84 18.70 12.70
C THR A 363 0.29 17.46 12.02
N VAL A 364 1.07 16.86 11.12
CA VAL A 364 0.65 15.70 10.32
C VAL A 364 1.72 14.61 10.32
N PRO A 365 1.38 13.36 9.95
CA PRO A 365 2.36 12.32 9.66
C PRO A 365 3.33 12.73 8.55
N GLY A 366 4.61 12.43 8.73
CA GLY A 366 5.70 12.70 7.81
C GLY A 366 6.04 11.51 6.91
N ALA A 367 7.30 11.43 6.46
CA ALA A 367 7.76 10.32 5.64
C ALA A 367 7.76 9.01 6.43
N PRO A 368 7.35 7.90 5.80
CA PRO A 368 7.40 6.57 6.43
C PRO A 368 8.82 5.97 6.52
N SER A 369 9.80 6.63 5.89
CA SER A 369 11.19 6.22 5.86
C SER A 369 12.11 7.35 6.31
N ARG A 370 13.02 7.05 7.23
CA ARG A 370 14.15 7.92 7.57
C ARG A 370 15.26 7.71 6.54
N LEU A 371 15.79 8.80 6.02
CA LEU A 371 16.84 8.82 5.00
C LEU A 371 18.10 9.47 5.59
N THR A 372 19.28 8.85 5.38
CA THR A 372 20.56 9.47 5.80
C THR A 372 20.81 10.79 5.09
N ASN A 373 20.59 10.85 3.77
CA ASN A 373 20.53 12.13 3.07
C ASN A 373 19.13 12.70 3.23
N SER A 374 19.01 13.83 3.92
CA SER A 374 17.73 14.49 4.25
C SER A 374 17.06 15.14 3.04
N TRP A 375 16.59 14.32 2.10
CA TRP A 375 15.91 14.76 0.88
C TRP A 375 14.44 15.13 1.12
N TRP A 376 13.81 14.49 2.10
CA TRP A 376 12.39 14.66 2.41
C TRP A 376 12.16 15.86 3.34
N SER A 377 11.16 16.69 3.02
CA SER A 377 10.71 17.81 3.86
C SER A 377 9.41 18.41 3.32
N ILE A 378 8.58 18.99 4.20
CA ILE A 378 7.50 19.89 3.79
C ILE A 378 8.06 21.30 3.70
N ARG A 379 8.11 21.85 2.48
CA ARG A 379 8.75 23.14 2.16
C ARG A 379 7.76 24.21 1.76
N ARG A 380 6.62 23.79 1.22
CA ARG A 380 5.50 24.65 0.88
C ARG A 380 4.21 23.99 1.35
N PRO A 381 3.26 24.78 1.85
CA PRO A 381 1.92 24.28 2.14
C PRO A 381 1.21 23.83 0.86
N ALA A 382 0.03 23.23 1.02
CA ALA A 382 -0.85 22.99 -0.13
C ALA A 382 -1.32 24.33 -0.73
N PRO A 383 -1.32 24.47 -2.06
CA PRO A 383 -1.62 25.73 -2.72
C PRO A 383 -3.10 26.09 -2.63
N SER A 384 -3.39 27.40 -2.59
CA SER A 384 -4.74 27.91 -2.84
C SER A 384 -5.16 27.65 -4.28
N LEU A 385 -6.47 27.61 -4.55
CA LEU A 385 -6.98 27.33 -5.89
C LEU A 385 -6.48 28.39 -6.89
N GLY A 386 -5.74 27.95 -7.90
CA GLY A 386 -5.20 28.82 -8.92
C GLY A 386 -4.11 29.81 -8.46
N GLU A 387 -3.52 29.63 -7.28
CA GLU A 387 -2.50 30.51 -6.68
C GLU A 387 -1.38 30.90 -7.65
N HIS A 388 -0.96 29.97 -8.50
CA HIS A 388 0.15 30.14 -9.43
C HIS A 388 -0.31 30.38 -10.88
N SER A 389 -1.54 30.85 -11.12
CA SER A 389 -2.07 31.08 -12.48
C SER A 389 -1.62 32.42 -13.07
N GLY A 390 -1.33 32.48 -14.37
CA GLY A 390 -1.02 33.72 -15.11
C GLY A 390 0.46 34.12 -15.11
N ALA A 391 0.76 35.43 -15.12
CA ALA A 391 2.13 35.96 -15.22
C ALA A 391 3.04 35.58 -14.04
N SER A 392 2.46 35.21 -12.90
CA SER A 392 3.16 34.68 -11.72
C SER A 392 3.80 33.31 -11.98
N PHE A 393 3.25 32.51 -12.90
CA PHE A 393 3.80 31.22 -13.30
C PHE A 393 5.14 31.41 -14.03
N ALA A 394 5.14 32.26 -15.08
CA ALA A 394 6.29 32.51 -15.94
C ALA A 394 7.47 33.20 -15.23
N ALA A 395 7.22 33.96 -14.16
CA ALA A 395 8.27 34.63 -13.38
C ALA A 395 9.14 33.64 -12.57
N THR A 396 8.66 32.42 -12.32
CA THR A 396 9.38 31.36 -11.59
C THR A 396 10.13 30.36 -12.48
N ASP A 397 9.95 30.42 -13.81
CA ASP A 397 10.45 29.44 -14.79
C ASP A 397 11.94 29.61 -15.19
N THR A 398 12.70 30.54 -14.59
CA THR A 398 14.05 30.87 -15.09
C THR A 398 15.20 30.01 -14.55
N ALA A 399 14.95 28.91 -13.82
CA ALA A 399 16.04 28.20 -13.11
C ALA A 399 15.98 26.67 -13.03
N THR A 400 15.28 25.96 -13.93
CA THR A 400 15.41 24.49 -14.02
C THR A 400 15.76 24.10 -15.45
N ALA A 401 17.06 24.12 -15.75
CA ALA A 401 17.57 23.47 -16.94
C ALA A 401 17.24 21.97 -16.85
N SER A 402 16.46 21.46 -17.80
CA SER A 402 16.33 20.03 -18.04
C SER A 402 17.72 19.41 -18.13
N LEU A 403 17.90 18.24 -17.55
CA LEU A 403 19.20 17.55 -17.58
C LEU A 403 19.69 17.46 -19.03
N PRO A 404 20.98 17.77 -19.32
CA PRO A 404 21.53 17.47 -20.62
C PRO A 404 21.40 15.96 -20.84
N ALA A 405 20.76 15.56 -21.94
CA ALA A 405 20.69 14.17 -22.35
C ALA A 405 22.10 13.58 -22.28
N SER A 406 22.30 12.58 -21.41
CA SER A 406 23.57 11.86 -21.39
C SER A 406 23.76 11.23 -22.77
N SER A 407 24.99 11.30 -23.29
CA SER A 407 25.29 10.66 -24.57
C SER A 407 24.91 9.18 -24.49
N PRO A 408 24.18 8.64 -25.48
CA PRO A 408 23.70 7.27 -25.41
C PRO A 408 24.90 6.33 -25.21
N ALA A 409 24.91 5.62 -24.09
CA ALA A 409 25.85 4.54 -23.90
C ALA A 409 25.65 3.53 -25.05
N SER A 410 26.71 3.33 -25.81
CA SER A 410 26.72 2.45 -26.97
C SER A 410 26.45 1.00 -26.56
N SER A 411 25.58 0.35 -27.33
CA SER A 411 25.41 -1.11 -27.46
C SER A 411 24.80 -1.95 -26.32
N ALA A 412 23.91 -1.41 -25.49
CA ALA A 412 23.04 -2.26 -24.67
C ALA A 412 21.74 -2.62 -25.43
N THR A 413 21.33 -3.89 -25.36
CA THR A 413 20.03 -4.38 -25.82
C THR A 413 18.92 -3.44 -25.32
N PRO A 414 17.90 -3.07 -26.13
CA PRO A 414 16.82 -2.22 -25.65
C PRO A 414 16.21 -2.80 -24.37
N SER A 415 16.36 -2.07 -23.26
CA SER A 415 15.76 -2.41 -21.97
C SER A 415 14.25 -2.25 -22.10
N ASN A 416 13.53 -3.35 -21.92
CA ASN A 416 12.08 -3.43 -22.13
C ASN A 416 11.30 -3.17 -20.84
N ARG A 417 11.95 -3.22 -19.67
CA ARG A 417 11.37 -2.81 -18.39
C ARG A 417 12.17 -1.70 -17.70
N PRO A 418 11.52 -0.88 -16.87
CA PRO A 418 12.14 0.29 -16.23
C PRO A 418 13.48 0.04 -15.52
N LEU A 419 13.59 -1.05 -14.77
CA LEU A 419 14.75 -1.41 -13.94
C LEU A 419 15.62 -2.52 -14.53
N ASP A 420 15.51 -2.82 -15.84
CA ASP A 420 16.45 -3.75 -16.47
C ASP A 420 17.90 -3.26 -16.27
N GLY A 421 18.77 -4.18 -15.82
CA GLY A 421 20.16 -3.90 -15.49
C GLY A 421 20.41 -3.52 -14.03
N VAL A 422 19.38 -3.31 -13.21
CA VAL A 422 19.51 -3.11 -11.76
C VAL A 422 19.60 -4.46 -11.06
N THR A 423 20.53 -4.59 -10.12
CA THR A 423 20.74 -5.81 -9.31
C THR A 423 20.40 -5.58 -7.83
N VAL A 424 19.76 -6.56 -7.19
CA VAL A 424 19.31 -6.46 -5.79
C VAL A 424 19.78 -7.67 -5.00
N ALA A 425 20.52 -7.44 -3.91
CA ALA A 425 20.76 -8.45 -2.89
C ALA A 425 19.60 -8.45 -1.89
N ASP A 426 18.77 -9.49 -1.92
CA ASP A 426 17.54 -9.61 -1.15
C ASP A 426 17.76 -10.52 0.07
N PHE A 427 17.92 -9.89 1.24
CA PHE A 427 18.02 -10.49 2.57
C PHE A 427 16.69 -10.38 3.33
N THR A 428 15.58 -10.58 2.64
CA THR A 428 14.25 -10.43 3.23
C THR A 428 13.53 -11.75 3.43
N TRP A 429 12.52 -11.76 4.29
CA TRP A 429 11.65 -12.91 4.56
C TRP A 429 10.20 -12.51 4.86
N VAL A 430 9.29 -13.48 4.80
CA VAL A 430 7.84 -13.26 5.04
C VAL A 430 7.20 -12.32 4.02
N TRP A 431 6.81 -11.09 4.37
CA TRP A 431 5.98 -10.25 3.50
C TRP A 431 6.55 -8.86 3.20
N ALA A 432 6.75 -7.95 4.17
CA ALA A 432 7.13 -6.56 3.87
C ALA A 432 8.35 -6.43 2.94
N GLY A 433 9.45 -7.10 3.29
CA GLY A 433 10.65 -7.12 2.48
C GLY A 433 10.47 -7.84 1.15
N PRO A 434 9.91 -9.06 1.10
CA PRO A 434 9.63 -9.73 -0.16
C PRO A 434 8.68 -8.97 -1.08
N TYR A 435 7.72 -8.21 -0.54
CA TYR A 435 6.80 -7.35 -1.29
C TYR A 435 7.53 -6.15 -1.89
N CYS A 436 8.46 -5.54 -1.15
CA CYS A 436 9.38 -4.53 -1.66
C CYS A 436 10.17 -5.07 -2.87
N THR A 437 10.87 -6.19 -2.69
CA THR A 437 11.73 -6.73 -3.75
C THR A 437 10.94 -7.36 -4.90
N LEU A 438 9.70 -7.81 -4.67
CA LEU A 438 8.76 -8.23 -5.72
C LEU A 438 8.46 -7.07 -6.67
N HIS A 439 8.19 -5.87 -6.15
CA HIS A 439 7.94 -4.69 -6.99
C HIS A 439 9.16 -4.30 -7.81
N LEU A 440 10.36 -4.42 -7.26
CA LEU A 440 11.61 -4.21 -8.00
C LEU A 440 11.77 -5.23 -9.13
N ALA A 441 11.46 -6.51 -8.88
CA ALA A 441 11.47 -7.57 -9.90
C ALA A 441 10.40 -7.35 -10.99
N HIS A 442 9.19 -6.94 -10.61
CA HIS A 442 8.10 -6.59 -11.53
C HIS A 442 8.50 -5.45 -12.48
N LEU A 443 9.26 -4.47 -11.97
CA LEU A 443 9.82 -3.39 -12.76
C LEU A 443 11.09 -3.77 -13.55
N GLY A 444 11.58 -5.01 -13.43
CA GLY A 444 12.64 -5.58 -14.28
C GLY A 444 13.99 -5.85 -13.60
N ALA A 445 14.15 -5.49 -12.32
CA ALA A 445 15.41 -5.71 -11.60
C ALA A 445 15.74 -7.21 -11.47
N THR A 446 17.03 -7.54 -11.49
CA THR A 446 17.52 -8.88 -11.14
C THR A 446 17.62 -8.98 -9.62
N VAL A 447 16.64 -9.61 -9.01
CA VAL A 447 16.56 -9.78 -7.55
C VAL A 447 17.11 -11.15 -7.15
N ILE A 448 18.16 -11.14 -6.33
CA ILE A 448 18.86 -12.34 -5.87
C ILE A 448 18.53 -12.53 -4.41
N LYS A 449 17.59 -13.44 -4.14
CA LYS A 449 17.20 -13.81 -2.80
C LYS A 449 18.25 -14.71 -2.17
N VAL A 450 18.81 -14.23 -1.07
CA VAL A 450 19.74 -14.98 -0.23
C VAL A 450 18.95 -15.72 0.83
N GLU A 451 19.05 -17.04 0.82
CA GLU A 451 18.34 -17.92 1.74
C GLU A 451 19.24 -19.09 2.19
N SER A 452 18.78 -19.92 3.12
CA SER A 452 19.51 -21.10 3.58
C SER A 452 18.54 -22.26 3.80
N SER A 453 18.94 -23.47 3.39
CA SER A 453 18.19 -24.69 3.69
C SER A 453 18.29 -25.07 5.16
N ALA A 454 19.31 -24.59 5.88
CA ALA A 454 19.48 -24.86 7.32
C ALA A 454 18.47 -24.06 8.17
N ARG A 455 18.15 -22.84 7.75
CA ARG A 455 17.12 -22.00 8.35
C ARG A 455 16.25 -21.37 7.24
N PRO A 456 15.29 -22.12 6.69
CA PRO A 456 14.45 -21.64 5.61
C PRO A 456 13.63 -20.42 6.00
N ASP A 457 13.42 -19.54 5.03
CA ASP A 457 12.48 -18.42 5.11
C ASP A 457 11.15 -18.88 5.72
N LEU A 458 10.62 -18.12 6.69
CA LEU A 458 9.33 -18.43 7.31
C LEU A 458 8.20 -18.48 6.26
N GLY A 459 8.28 -17.68 5.19
CA GLY A 459 7.36 -17.76 4.05
C GLY A 459 7.31 -19.14 3.38
N ARG A 460 8.37 -19.96 3.47
CA ARG A 460 8.37 -21.37 2.99
C ARG A 460 7.73 -22.35 3.98
N ARG A 461 7.47 -21.91 5.22
CA ARG A 461 7.00 -22.73 6.35
C ARG A 461 5.60 -22.37 6.85
N LEU A 462 5.02 -21.25 6.39
CA LEU A 462 3.66 -20.84 6.75
C LEU A 462 2.61 -21.91 6.34
N PRO A 463 1.42 -21.94 6.98
CA PRO A 463 0.39 -22.97 6.77
C PRO A 463 -0.40 -22.81 5.45
N THR A 464 0.32 -22.63 4.35
CA THR A 464 -0.16 -22.36 2.97
C THR A 464 0.45 -23.35 1.97
N GLN A 465 0.81 -24.54 2.46
CA GLN A 465 1.30 -25.64 1.64
C GLN A 465 0.23 -26.11 0.65
N SER A 466 0.65 -26.52 -0.54
CA SER A 466 -0.26 -27.08 -1.53
C SER A 466 -0.92 -28.36 -1.02
N GLY A 467 -2.25 -28.41 -1.02
CA GLY A 467 -3.01 -29.63 -0.72
C GLY A 467 -2.95 -30.69 -1.82
N ARG A 468 -2.32 -30.36 -2.97
CA ARG A 468 -2.21 -31.24 -4.16
C ARG A 468 -0.85 -31.93 -4.29
N HIS A 469 0.12 -31.55 -3.46
CA HIS A 469 1.51 -32.00 -3.56
C HIS A 469 2.03 -32.47 -2.20
N THR A 470 3.09 -33.29 -2.20
CA THR A 470 3.77 -33.64 -0.94
C THR A 470 4.47 -32.40 -0.38
N PRO A 471 4.28 -32.03 0.90
CA PRO A 471 4.89 -30.82 1.46
C PRO A 471 6.42 -30.82 1.38
N THR A 472 6.97 -29.76 0.82
CA THR A 472 8.39 -29.42 0.75
C THR A 472 8.55 -27.90 0.95
N LEU A 473 9.79 -27.40 0.92
CA LEU A 473 10.06 -25.96 0.97
C LEU A 473 9.59 -25.21 -0.30
N ASP A 474 9.34 -25.92 -1.40
CA ASP A 474 8.99 -25.36 -2.71
C ASP A 474 7.51 -25.56 -3.08
N THR A 475 6.72 -26.18 -2.18
CA THR A 475 5.27 -26.34 -2.34
C THR A 475 4.46 -25.30 -1.58
N ASN A 476 5.13 -24.32 -0.94
CA ASN A 476 4.47 -23.28 -0.17
C ASN A 476 3.99 -22.16 -1.08
N GLY A 477 2.67 -21.94 -1.16
CA GLY A 477 2.12 -20.94 -2.03
C GLY A 477 2.43 -19.50 -1.62
N TYR A 478 2.69 -19.25 -0.33
CA TYR A 478 2.98 -17.91 0.17
C TYR A 478 4.34 -17.44 -0.35
N PHE A 479 5.35 -18.30 -0.22
CA PHE A 479 6.65 -18.06 -0.86
C PHE A 479 6.50 -17.92 -2.37
N ASN A 480 5.75 -18.82 -3.01
CA ASN A 480 5.62 -18.81 -4.47
C ASN A 480 4.94 -17.55 -5.01
N GLN A 481 4.04 -16.92 -4.24
CA GLN A 481 3.44 -15.64 -4.58
C GLN A 481 4.43 -14.47 -4.52
N TYR A 482 5.23 -14.37 -3.46
CA TYR A 482 6.13 -13.22 -3.26
C TYR A 482 7.56 -13.45 -3.76
N GLY A 483 7.86 -14.67 -4.24
CA GLY A 483 9.11 -15.07 -4.89
C GLY A 483 9.12 -14.88 -6.40
N GLN A 484 7.98 -14.52 -7.00
CA GLN A 484 7.83 -14.34 -8.45
C GLN A 484 8.89 -13.42 -9.05
N GLY A 485 9.47 -13.82 -10.20
CA GLY A 485 10.48 -13.05 -10.91
C GLY A 485 11.88 -13.00 -10.26
N LYS A 486 12.09 -13.67 -9.12
CA LYS A 486 13.37 -13.64 -8.38
C LYS A 486 14.26 -14.84 -8.71
N GLN A 487 15.56 -14.67 -8.45
CA GLN A 487 16.53 -15.76 -8.33
C GLN A 487 16.70 -16.15 -6.86
N SER A 488 17.03 -17.40 -6.58
CA SER A 488 17.30 -17.91 -5.22
C SER A 488 18.70 -18.53 -5.19
N ILE A 489 19.49 -18.15 -4.19
CA ILE A 489 20.79 -18.73 -3.89
C ILE A 489 20.83 -19.18 -2.43
N THR A 490 21.58 -20.24 -2.14
CA THR A 490 21.80 -20.70 -0.77
C THR A 490 23.11 -20.16 -0.20
N ILE A 491 23.05 -19.44 0.91
CA ILE A 491 24.21 -19.01 1.70
C ILE A 491 23.93 -19.22 3.19
N ASP A 492 24.79 -20.00 3.86
CA ASP A 492 24.74 -20.18 5.31
C ASP A 492 25.45 -19.03 6.04
N LEU A 493 24.68 -18.03 6.45
CA LEU A 493 25.15 -16.87 7.23
C LEU A 493 25.60 -17.25 8.66
N GLY A 494 25.45 -18.50 9.08
CA GLY A 494 26.05 -19.04 10.30
C GLY A 494 27.57 -19.23 10.21
N THR A 495 28.12 -19.32 9.00
CA THR A 495 29.56 -19.53 8.75
C THR A 495 30.29 -18.22 8.45
N ALA A 496 31.60 -18.16 8.73
CA ALA A 496 32.41 -16.99 8.41
C ALA A 496 32.55 -16.79 6.89
N GLU A 497 32.71 -17.89 6.16
CA GLU A 497 32.79 -17.95 4.70
C GLU A 497 31.48 -17.51 4.05
N GLY A 498 30.34 -17.94 4.57
CA GLY A 498 29.01 -17.51 4.10
C GLY A 498 28.77 -16.02 4.31
N ARG A 499 29.13 -15.46 5.48
CA ARG A 499 29.05 -14.02 5.73
C ARG A 499 29.96 -13.22 4.79
N ALA A 500 31.19 -13.70 4.57
CA ALA A 500 32.13 -13.08 3.64
C ALA A 500 31.59 -13.10 2.20
N LEU A 501 30.99 -14.21 1.77
CA LEU A 501 30.36 -14.32 0.46
C LEU A 501 29.15 -13.38 0.32
N ALA A 502 28.27 -13.35 1.32
CA ALA A 502 27.11 -12.47 1.34
C ALA A 502 27.52 -10.99 1.28
N LYS A 503 28.61 -10.61 1.96
CA LYS A 503 29.14 -9.23 1.90
C LYS A 503 29.63 -8.89 0.51
N ARG A 504 30.38 -9.80 -0.14
CA ARG A 504 30.82 -9.62 -1.54
C ARG A 504 29.63 -9.45 -2.48
N LEU A 505 28.58 -10.26 -2.32
CA LEU A 505 27.35 -10.13 -3.10
C LEU A 505 26.67 -8.78 -2.88
N ALA A 506 26.50 -8.36 -1.62
CA ALA A 506 25.90 -7.08 -1.27
C ALA A 506 26.68 -5.90 -1.87
N LEU A 507 28.02 -5.95 -1.88
CA LEU A 507 28.89 -4.93 -2.49
C LEU A 507 28.92 -4.97 -4.02
N ALA A 508 28.46 -6.05 -4.65
CA ALA A 508 28.35 -6.17 -6.10
C ALA A 508 26.97 -5.71 -6.63
N CYS A 509 25.90 -5.84 -5.83
CA CYS A 509 24.54 -5.45 -6.23
C CYS A 509 24.27 -3.95 -6.09
N ASP A 510 23.43 -3.36 -6.94
CA ASP A 510 23.06 -1.94 -6.85
C ASP A 510 22.33 -1.56 -5.56
N LEU A 511 21.45 -2.47 -5.11
CA LEU A 511 20.60 -2.33 -3.94
C LEU A 511 20.83 -3.50 -2.99
N VAL A 512 20.73 -3.23 -1.69
CA VAL A 512 20.67 -4.23 -0.63
C VAL A 512 19.39 -4.02 0.15
N VAL A 513 18.58 -5.07 0.35
CA VAL A 513 17.30 -4.97 1.06
C VAL A 513 17.25 -6.00 2.18
N SER A 514 16.80 -5.60 3.36
CA SER A 514 16.64 -6.49 4.52
C SER A 514 15.38 -6.15 5.32
N ASN A 515 14.77 -7.15 5.94
CA ASN A 515 13.75 -6.96 6.98
C ASN A 515 13.99 -7.87 8.19
N TYR A 516 15.26 -8.16 8.49
CA TYR A 516 15.63 -8.76 9.77
C TYR A 516 15.46 -7.78 10.91
N ALA A 517 15.39 -8.30 12.14
CA ALA A 517 15.38 -7.48 13.34
C ALA A 517 16.62 -6.57 13.40
N THR A 518 16.46 -5.39 14.00
CA THR A 518 17.51 -4.40 14.23
C THR A 518 18.78 -5.05 14.81
N GLY A 519 19.94 -4.75 14.22
CA GLY A 519 21.24 -5.29 14.64
C GLY A 519 21.68 -6.59 13.96
N VAL A 520 20.77 -7.41 13.41
CA VAL A 520 21.12 -8.72 12.84
C VAL A 520 22.08 -8.61 11.65
N MET A 521 21.81 -7.67 10.72
CA MET A 521 22.71 -7.44 9.59
C MET A 521 24.06 -6.87 10.03
N ASP A 522 24.08 -6.06 11.09
CA ASP A 522 25.30 -5.46 11.65
C ASP A 522 26.22 -6.53 12.25
N GLU A 523 25.65 -7.49 13.00
CA GLU A 523 26.37 -8.64 13.56
C GLU A 523 27.05 -9.51 12.49
N TRP A 524 26.51 -9.51 11.26
CA TRP A 524 27.09 -10.22 10.12
C TRP A 524 28.04 -9.38 9.28
N GLY A 525 28.25 -8.10 9.62
CA GLY A 525 29.06 -7.17 8.85
C GLY A 525 28.43 -6.75 7.52
N LEU A 526 27.10 -6.90 7.41
CA LEU A 526 26.26 -6.56 6.25
C LEU A 526 25.42 -5.29 6.48
N GLY A 527 25.59 -4.66 7.64
CA GLY A 527 24.97 -3.37 7.97
C GLY A 527 25.40 -2.23 7.06
N TYR A 528 24.60 -1.15 7.02
CA TYR A 528 24.87 -0.01 6.13
C TYR A 528 26.26 0.58 6.35
N GLU A 529 26.66 0.85 7.60
CA GLU A 529 27.97 1.43 7.90
C GLU A 529 29.12 0.55 7.40
N ALA A 530 29.00 -0.76 7.57
CA ALA A 530 30.01 -1.74 7.15
C ALA A 530 30.12 -1.87 5.62
N LEU A 531 29.00 -1.69 4.90
CA LEU A 531 28.98 -1.69 3.43
C LEU A 531 29.45 -0.35 2.86
N ALA A 532 28.99 0.77 3.42
CA ALA A 532 29.33 2.12 2.97
C ALA A 532 30.81 2.45 3.17
N ALA A 533 31.46 1.86 4.19
CA ALA A 533 32.90 1.98 4.39
C ALA A 533 33.72 1.39 3.23
N GLU A 534 33.20 0.38 2.51
CA GLU A 534 33.87 -0.26 1.37
C GLU A 534 33.34 0.27 0.02
N ARG A 535 32.05 0.60 -0.05
CA ARG A 535 31.38 1.16 -1.23
C ARG A 535 30.48 2.33 -0.83
N PRO A 536 31.00 3.58 -0.85
CA PRO A 536 30.28 4.76 -0.36
C PRO A 536 28.96 5.08 -1.07
N ASP A 537 28.76 4.60 -2.29
CA ASP A 537 27.57 4.81 -3.11
C ASP A 537 26.53 3.66 -2.97
N VAL A 538 26.70 2.78 -1.98
CA VAL A 538 25.73 1.71 -1.69
C VAL A 538 24.39 2.28 -1.25
N ILE A 539 23.32 1.66 -1.75
CA ILE A 539 21.94 1.95 -1.32
C ILE A 539 21.44 0.74 -0.54
N VAL A 540 21.04 0.97 0.72
CA VAL A 540 20.53 -0.07 1.62
C VAL A 540 19.14 0.34 2.12
N GLY A 541 18.15 -0.53 1.91
CA GLY A 541 16.82 -0.40 2.48
C GLY A 541 16.58 -1.44 3.57
N VAL A 542 16.14 -0.98 4.74
CA VAL A 542 15.73 -1.85 5.85
C VAL A 542 14.27 -1.59 6.21
N ILE A 543 13.56 -2.67 6.55
CA ILE A 543 12.15 -2.62 6.94
C ILE A 543 11.96 -3.34 8.27
N SER A 544 11.37 -2.67 9.25
CA SER A 544 11.06 -3.28 10.55
C SER A 544 9.76 -2.71 11.13
N GLY A 545 9.22 -3.32 12.19
CA GLY A 545 7.97 -2.86 12.80
C GLY A 545 8.05 -1.40 13.28
N TYR A 546 9.11 -1.07 13.99
CA TYR A 546 9.30 0.22 14.68
C TYR A 546 10.40 1.08 14.06
N GLY A 547 11.13 0.59 13.05
CA GLY A 547 12.31 1.26 12.50
C GLY A 547 13.57 1.05 13.35
N HIS A 548 14.76 1.30 12.77
CA HIS A 548 16.07 1.09 13.39
C HIS A 548 16.56 2.28 14.25
N HIS A 549 15.64 3.16 14.64
CA HIS A 549 15.91 4.34 15.46
C HIS A 549 14.76 4.59 16.42
N GLY A 550 15.06 5.09 17.62
CA GLY A 550 14.07 5.42 18.66
C GLY A 550 14.03 4.40 19.80
N PRO A 551 13.31 4.70 20.89
CA PRO A 551 13.27 3.86 22.10
C PRO A 551 12.69 2.46 21.85
N TYR A 552 11.84 2.28 20.83
CA TYR A 552 11.22 0.98 20.51
C TYR A 552 11.91 0.26 19.34
N GLN A 553 13.10 0.70 18.91
CA GLN A 553 13.80 0.11 17.75
C GLN A 553 14.09 -1.40 17.86
N SER A 554 14.12 -1.95 19.08
CA SER A 554 14.34 -3.38 19.34
C SER A 554 13.05 -4.18 19.50
N TYR A 555 11.89 -3.54 19.42
CA TYR A 555 10.60 -4.19 19.63
C TYR A 555 10.24 -5.09 18.45
N MET A 556 9.56 -6.19 18.76
CA MET A 556 9.08 -7.14 17.77
C MET A 556 7.81 -6.59 17.12
N GLY A 557 7.78 -6.59 15.78
CA GLY A 557 6.62 -6.19 15.00
C GLY A 557 6.29 -7.24 13.94
N TYR A 558 4.99 -7.45 13.75
CA TYR A 558 4.40 -8.20 12.65
C TYR A 558 3.40 -7.30 11.91
N GLY A 559 3.13 -7.52 10.63
CA GLY A 559 2.10 -6.77 9.89
C GLY A 559 0.79 -6.49 10.63
N PRO A 560 0.14 -7.47 11.27
CA PRO A 560 -1.13 -7.22 11.97
C PRO A 560 -1.01 -6.31 13.18
N THR A 561 0.19 -6.12 13.74
CA THR A 561 0.40 -5.19 14.86
C THR A 561 0.27 -3.73 14.43
N THR A 562 0.41 -3.41 13.13
CA THR A 562 0.45 -2.02 12.69
C THR A 562 -0.93 -1.37 12.62
N GLY A 563 -1.99 -2.12 12.32
CA GLY A 563 -3.37 -1.60 12.36
C GLY A 563 -3.74 -1.01 13.73
N PRO A 564 -3.49 -1.75 14.84
CA PRO A 564 -3.55 -1.24 16.20
C PRO A 564 -2.64 -0.02 16.45
N LEU A 565 -1.35 -0.14 16.13
CA LEU A 565 -0.36 0.91 16.42
C LEU A 565 -0.67 2.22 15.69
N SER A 566 -1.10 2.16 14.43
CA SER A 566 -1.38 3.31 13.56
C SER A 566 -2.75 3.94 13.81
N GLY A 567 -3.49 3.43 14.80
CA GLY A 567 -4.87 3.78 15.12
C GLY A 567 -5.90 3.44 14.05
N LEU A 568 -5.51 2.75 12.98
CA LEU A 568 -6.43 2.33 11.92
C LEU A 568 -7.50 1.37 12.47
N ALA A 569 -7.13 0.47 13.38
CA ALA A 569 -8.07 -0.42 14.06
C ALA A 569 -9.07 0.34 14.94
N SER A 570 -8.67 1.45 15.56
CA SER A 570 -9.56 2.26 16.40
C SER A 570 -10.62 3.04 15.62
N MET A 571 -10.40 3.28 14.33
CA MET A 571 -11.30 4.03 13.45
C MET A 571 -12.08 3.12 12.47
N THR A 572 -11.79 1.81 12.48
CA THR A 572 -12.40 0.82 11.58
C THR A 572 -13.25 -0.15 12.40
N GLY A 573 -14.52 -0.29 12.03
CA GLY A 573 -15.45 -1.15 12.74
C GLY A 573 -16.89 -0.73 12.49
N TYR A 574 -17.83 -1.38 13.17
CA TYR A 574 -19.24 -1.02 13.10
C TYR A 574 -19.55 0.12 14.08
N PRO A 575 -20.59 0.93 13.82
CA PRO A 575 -20.98 1.99 14.74
C PRO A 575 -21.21 1.46 16.16
N GLY A 576 -20.55 2.06 17.15
CA GLY A 576 -20.70 1.73 18.56
C GLY A 576 -20.02 0.42 19.02
N THR A 577 -19.17 -0.19 18.19
CA THR A 577 -18.36 -1.34 18.59
C THR A 577 -16.95 -0.93 19.01
N ASP A 578 -16.32 -1.74 19.85
CA ASP A 578 -14.90 -1.62 20.15
C ASP A 578 -14.03 -1.97 18.93
N ALA A 579 -12.73 -1.67 19.02
CA ALA A 579 -11.77 -1.98 17.99
C ALA A 579 -11.59 -3.50 17.84
N ASP A 580 -11.55 -3.97 16.59
CA ASP A 580 -11.32 -5.38 16.26
C ASP A 580 -10.26 -5.54 15.18
N GLU A 581 -9.93 -6.79 14.86
CA GLU A 581 -8.95 -7.14 13.84
C GLU A 581 -9.38 -6.66 12.45
N LEU A 582 -8.45 -6.10 11.68
CA LEU A 582 -8.78 -5.47 10.40
C LEU A 582 -9.09 -6.46 9.27
N GLY A 583 -8.65 -7.71 9.37
CA GLY A 583 -8.85 -8.70 8.30
C GLY A 583 -7.59 -8.97 7.48
N VAL A 584 -6.75 -7.95 7.31
CA VAL A 584 -5.56 -7.95 6.44
C VAL A 584 -4.42 -7.22 7.13
N SER A 585 -3.22 -7.78 7.07
CA SER A 585 -2.01 -7.20 7.67
C SER A 585 -1.43 -6.05 6.82
N LEU A 586 -2.15 -4.93 6.69
CA LEU A 586 -1.84 -3.81 5.77
C LEU A 586 -0.45 -3.18 5.96
N GLY A 587 0.17 -3.27 7.14
CA GLY A 587 1.47 -2.66 7.39
C GLY A 587 2.63 -3.28 6.61
N ASP A 588 2.59 -4.59 6.38
CA ASP A 588 3.63 -5.27 5.59
C ASP A 588 3.72 -4.70 4.16
N PRO A 589 2.65 -4.71 3.35
CA PRO A 589 2.72 -4.17 2.01
C PRO A 589 2.88 -2.65 1.99
N ALA A 590 2.36 -1.90 2.99
CA ALA A 590 2.60 -0.45 3.12
C ALA A 590 4.08 -0.11 3.20
N ALA A 591 4.80 -0.76 4.12
CA ALA A 591 6.23 -0.53 4.31
C ALA A 591 7.05 -1.07 3.13
N GLY A 592 6.63 -2.22 2.58
CA GLY A 592 7.25 -2.81 1.41
C GLY A 592 7.26 -1.86 0.21
N ILE A 593 6.09 -1.34 -0.17
CA ILE A 593 5.99 -0.44 -1.32
C ILE A 593 6.63 0.93 -1.08
N ALA A 594 6.51 1.48 0.13
CA ALA A 594 7.18 2.73 0.50
C ALA A 594 8.71 2.61 0.40
N THR A 595 9.26 1.46 0.81
CA THR A 595 10.70 1.18 0.69
C THR A 595 11.13 1.00 -0.75
N ALA A 596 10.35 0.26 -1.57
CA ALA A 596 10.63 0.10 -3.00
C ALA A 596 10.67 1.46 -3.72
N TYR A 597 9.69 2.32 -3.43
CA TYR A 597 9.65 3.70 -3.92
C TYR A 597 10.92 4.48 -3.52
N ALA A 598 11.29 4.46 -2.24
CA ALA A 598 12.46 5.18 -1.76
C ALA A 598 13.78 4.64 -2.35
N LEU A 599 13.88 3.32 -2.58
CA LEU A 599 15.02 2.68 -3.25
C LEU A 599 15.15 3.14 -4.70
N VAL A 600 14.04 3.18 -5.45
CA VAL A 600 14.03 3.70 -6.82
C VAL A 600 14.40 5.19 -6.84
N ALA A 601 13.90 5.99 -5.88
CA ALA A 601 14.29 7.38 -5.76
C ALA A 601 15.78 7.56 -5.46
N ALA A 602 16.36 6.71 -4.61
CA ALA A 602 17.79 6.71 -4.35
C ALA A 602 18.61 6.31 -5.59
N LEU A 603 18.15 5.36 -6.41
CA LEU A 603 18.79 5.02 -7.68
C LEU A 603 18.84 6.20 -8.65
N VAL A 604 17.72 6.92 -8.79
CA VAL A 604 17.62 8.12 -9.62
C VAL A 604 18.56 9.21 -9.09
N ALA A 605 18.52 9.46 -7.79
CA ALA A 605 19.38 10.45 -7.13
C ALA A 605 20.87 10.12 -7.32
N ARG A 606 21.28 8.86 -7.07
CA ARG A 606 22.67 8.39 -7.17
C ARG A 606 23.29 8.65 -8.53
N ARG A 607 22.52 8.65 -9.62
CA ARG A 607 23.07 8.96 -10.96
C ARG A 607 23.46 10.42 -11.12
N ARG A 608 22.79 11.33 -10.41
CA ARG A 608 23.11 12.75 -10.40
C ARG A 608 24.18 13.07 -9.36
N THR A 609 24.09 12.48 -8.18
CA THR A 609 24.92 12.86 -7.03
C THR A 609 26.17 11.98 -6.87
N GLY A 610 26.12 10.74 -7.34
CA GLY A 610 27.12 9.71 -7.05
C GLY A 610 27.04 9.18 -5.61
N GLU A 611 26.02 9.56 -4.84
CA GLU A 611 25.92 9.25 -3.41
C GLU A 611 24.99 8.07 -3.14
N GLY A 612 25.36 7.26 -2.15
CA GLY A 612 24.54 6.18 -1.62
C GLY A 612 23.44 6.69 -0.70
N GLN A 613 22.64 5.78 -0.14
CA GLN A 613 21.55 6.12 0.77
C GLN A 613 21.26 4.96 1.72
N PHE A 614 21.02 5.28 2.99
CA PHE A 614 20.38 4.36 3.92
C PHE A 614 18.92 4.75 4.10
N ILE A 615 18.03 3.78 3.99
CA ILE A 615 16.59 3.95 4.05
C ILE A 615 16.07 3.06 5.17
N ASP A 616 15.62 3.67 6.27
CA ASP A 616 15.04 2.98 7.43
C ASP A 616 13.52 3.19 7.46
N THR A 617 12.76 2.18 7.03
CA THR A 617 11.29 2.22 6.98
C THR A 617 10.68 1.49 8.18
N SER A 618 9.76 2.17 8.88
CA SER A 618 8.92 1.56 9.92
C SER A 618 7.57 1.14 9.33
N MET A 619 7.12 -0.08 9.65
CA MET A 619 5.77 -0.52 9.26
C MET A 619 4.68 0.28 9.99
N TRP A 620 4.92 0.70 11.23
CA TRP A 620 4.01 1.59 11.95
C TRP A 620 3.88 2.93 11.22
N GLU A 621 4.99 3.60 10.92
CA GLU A 621 5.00 4.90 10.22
C GLU A 621 4.38 4.79 8.82
N ALA A 622 4.71 3.72 8.07
CA ALA A 622 4.13 3.46 6.74
C ALA A 622 2.61 3.27 6.78
N THR A 623 2.09 2.60 7.80
CA THR A 623 0.63 2.45 7.96
C THR A 623 -0.01 3.78 8.36
N THR A 624 0.61 4.54 9.27
CA THR A 624 0.12 5.86 9.72
C THR A 624 0.16 6.91 8.61
N ALA A 625 1.11 6.83 7.67
CA ALA A 625 1.15 7.70 6.50
C ALA A 625 -0.08 7.56 5.59
N CYS A 626 -0.84 6.46 5.71
CA CYS A 626 -2.08 6.21 4.99
C CYS A 626 -3.34 6.55 5.82
N THR A 627 -3.23 7.10 7.04
CA THR A 627 -4.38 7.47 7.90
C THR A 627 -4.62 8.99 7.98
N VAL A 628 -4.28 9.71 6.91
CA VAL A 628 -4.28 11.17 6.84
C VAL A 628 -5.63 11.78 7.22
N GLU A 629 -6.74 11.17 6.81
CA GLU A 629 -8.10 11.66 7.11
C GLU A 629 -8.37 11.68 8.61
N GLY A 630 -8.08 10.58 9.31
CA GLY A 630 -8.24 10.50 10.76
C GLY A 630 -7.33 11.48 11.50
N TRP A 631 -6.11 11.69 10.99
CA TRP A 631 -5.20 12.71 11.50
C TRP A 631 -5.75 14.13 11.33
N MET A 632 -6.25 14.47 10.14
CA MET A 632 -6.77 15.80 9.88
C MET A 632 -8.07 16.06 10.65
N GLU A 633 -8.89 15.03 10.85
CA GLU A 633 -10.06 15.09 11.72
C GLU A 633 -9.67 15.41 13.16
N TRP A 634 -8.67 14.73 13.72
CA TRP A 634 -8.16 15.07 15.05
C TRP A 634 -7.55 16.48 15.12
N VAL A 635 -6.71 16.86 14.15
CA VAL A 635 -6.08 18.20 14.09
C VAL A 635 -7.10 19.32 14.05
N MET A 636 -8.21 19.12 13.33
CA MET A 636 -9.24 20.15 13.22
C MET A 636 -10.26 20.02 14.36
N ARG A 637 -10.91 18.88 14.56
CA ARG A 637 -12.01 18.74 15.52
C ARG A 637 -11.57 18.56 16.97
N GLY A 638 -10.33 18.10 17.20
CA GLY A 638 -9.80 17.71 18.51
C GLY A 638 -10.05 16.24 18.87
N THR A 639 -10.77 15.50 18.01
CA THR A 639 -11.11 14.08 18.18
C THR A 639 -10.90 13.34 16.87
N GLN A 640 -10.51 12.07 16.95
CA GLN A 640 -10.47 11.19 15.78
C GLN A 640 -11.90 10.78 15.38
N PRO A 641 -12.12 10.25 14.16
CA PRO A 641 -13.39 9.67 13.78
C PRO A 641 -13.69 8.38 14.54
N ASP A 642 -14.96 8.22 14.94
CA ASP A 642 -15.49 6.96 15.46
C ASP A 642 -15.71 5.95 14.32
N PRO A 643 -15.72 4.63 14.63
CA PRO A 643 -16.11 3.61 13.67
C PRO A 643 -17.52 3.88 13.10
N MET A 644 -17.64 3.87 11.76
CA MET A 644 -18.90 4.20 11.06
C MET A 644 -19.33 3.16 10.03
N GLY A 645 -18.74 1.96 10.03
CA GLY A 645 -18.93 0.98 8.96
C GLY A 645 -18.47 1.52 7.60
N ASN A 646 -19.29 1.33 6.55
CA ASN A 646 -18.99 1.79 5.19
C ASN A 646 -19.59 3.15 4.83
N LEU A 647 -20.18 3.85 5.79
CA LEU A 647 -20.81 5.14 5.57
C LEU A 647 -19.78 6.18 5.12
N ASP A 648 -20.23 7.18 4.36
CA ASP A 648 -19.42 8.33 3.97
C ASP A 648 -19.82 9.57 4.77
N PRO A 649 -18.89 10.39 5.27
CA PRO A 649 -19.23 11.59 6.04
C PRO A 649 -20.11 12.60 5.31
N LEU A 650 -20.05 12.66 3.97
CA LEU A 650 -20.73 13.66 3.14
C LEU A 650 -21.89 13.08 2.34
N TRP A 651 -21.74 11.86 1.82
CA TRP A 651 -22.63 11.31 0.80
C TRP A 651 -23.52 10.20 1.33
N SER A 652 -24.78 10.19 0.84
CA SER A 652 -25.75 9.13 1.09
C SER A 652 -26.68 8.98 -0.14
N PRO A 653 -26.92 7.76 -0.64
CA PRO A 653 -26.44 6.47 -0.10
C PRO A 653 -24.97 6.17 -0.40
N HIS A 654 -24.29 5.51 0.53
CA HIS A 654 -22.90 5.04 0.41
C HIS A 654 -22.67 3.86 1.37
N ASN A 655 -22.97 2.63 0.93
CA ASN A 655 -22.87 1.45 1.81
C ASN A 655 -22.76 0.12 1.04
N LEU A 656 -22.67 -0.99 1.78
CA LEU A 656 -22.76 -2.37 1.30
C LEU A 656 -24.13 -2.94 1.59
N TYR A 657 -24.76 -3.50 0.55
CA TYR A 657 -26.10 -4.05 0.64
C TYR A 657 -26.09 -5.54 0.31
N ARG A 658 -26.79 -6.32 1.14
CA ARG A 658 -26.88 -7.78 0.98
C ARG A 658 -27.64 -8.11 -0.30
N CYS A 659 -27.15 -9.10 -1.03
CA CYS A 659 -27.73 -9.61 -2.27
C CYS A 659 -28.37 -10.99 -2.08
N ALA A 660 -29.06 -11.48 -3.11
CA ALA A 660 -29.45 -12.87 -3.18
C ALA A 660 -28.19 -13.74 -3.33
N GLY A 661 -28.06 -14.77 -2.49
CA GLY A 661 -26.91 -15.69 -2.53
C GLY A 661 -26.36 -16.01 -1.14
N ASN A 662 -25.13 -16.50 -1.10
CA ASN A 662 -24.49 -16.93 0.16
C ASN A 662 -23.40 -15.94 0.54
N ASP A 663 -23.80 -14.96 1.36
CA ASP A 663 -22.93 -13.87 1.80
C ASP A 663 -22.43 -12.99 0.64
N ASP A 664 -23.27 -12.81 -0.36
CA ASP A 664 -23.04 -11.92 -1.50
C ASP A 664 -23.51 -10.49 -1.15
N TRP A 665 -22.69 -9.51 -1.50
CA TRP A 665 -22.89 -8.09 -1.17
C TRP A 665 -22.48 -7.20 -2.33
N VAL A 666 -23.19 -6.08 -2.51
CA VAL A 666 -22.87 -5.06 -3.51
C VAL A 666 -22.65 -3.70 -2.86
N ALA A 667 -21.53 -3.07 -3.17
CA ALA A 667 -21.24 -1.71 -2.78
C ALA A 667 -21.99 -0.76 -3.71
N VAL A 668 -22.77 0.18 -3.19
CA VAL A 668 -23.49 1.19 -3.98
C VAL A 668 -23.25 2.57 -3.37
N CYS A 669 -22.87 3.53 -4.22
CA CYS A 669 -22.58 4.90 -3.82
C CYS A 669 -23.27 5.90 -4.75
N CYS A 670 -23.66 7.06 -4.22
CA CYS A 670 -23.98 8.24 -5.02
C CYS A 670 -23.19 9.44 -4.50
N VAL A 671 -22.43 10.10 -5.37
CA VAL A 671 -21.60 11.28 -5.04
C VAL A 671 -22.06 12.56 -5.72
N ASP A 672 -23.17 12.50 -6.46
CA ASP A 672 -23.87 13.66 -6.99
C ASP A 672 -25.39 13.38 -7.14
N GLU A 673 -26.15 14.43 -7.47
CA GLU A 673 -27.61 14.34 -7.63
C GLU A 673 -28.04 13.58 -8.90
N ALA A 674 -27.19 13.49 -9.93
CA ALA A 674 -27.51 12.74 -11.15
C ALA A 674 -27.47 11.23 -10.88
N GLU A 675 -26.49 10.78 -10.10
CA GLU A 675 -26.37 9.41 -9.60
C GLU A 675 -27.55 9.06 -8.67
N TRP A 676 -27.90 9.96 -7.74
CA TRP A 676 -29.07 9.76 -6.89
C TRP A 676 -30.36 9.59 -7.70
N ALA A 677 -30.64 10.50 -8.65
CA ALA A 677 -31.83 10.43 -9.48
C ALA A 677 -31.89 9.14 -10.31
N ALA A 678 -30.73 8.66 -10.79
CA ALA A 678 -30.63 7.39 -11.50
C ALA A 678 -30.94 6.20 -10.58
N LEU A 679 -30.36 6.17 -9.37
CA LEU A 679 -30.59 5.11 -8.40
C LEU A 679 -32.05 5.07 -7.95
N ALA A 680 -32.64 6.20 -7.58
CA ALA A 680 -34.03 6.32 -7.13
C ALA A 680 -35.01 5.77 -8.18
N ARG A 681 -34.80 6.11 -9.47
CA ARG A 681 -35.59 5.59 -10.58
C ARG A 681 -35.48 4.06 -10.72
N ILE A 682 -34.30 3.49 -10.51
CA ILE A 682 -34.05 2.05 -10.67
C ILE A 682 -34.63 1.25 -9.50
N THR A 683 -34.48 1.77 -8.27
CA THR A 683 -34.97 1.12 -7.05
C THR A 683 -36.46 1.34 -6.81
N GLY A 684 -37.04 2.36 -7.46
CA GLY A 684 -38.43 2.78 -7.26
C GLY A 684 -38.63 3.63 -6.00
N ILE A 685 -37.55 4.15 -5.41
CA ILE A 685 -37.61 5.10 -4.30
C ILE A 685 -38.08 6.45 -4.84
N ASP A 686 -39.05 7.08 -4.20
CA ASP A 686 -39.55 8.39 -4.58
C ASP A 686 -38.49 9.46 -4.28
N PRO A 687 -37.87 10.09 -5.29
CA PRO A 687 -36.87 11.12 -5.07
C PRO A 687 -37.47 12.42 -4.52
N ASP A 688 -38.79 12.62 -4.61
CA ASP A 688 -39.48 13.82 -4.12
C ASP A 688 -39.96 13.69 -2.67
N ASP A 689 -39.80 12.52 -2.04
CA ASP A 689 -40.03 12.34 -0.60
C ASP A 689 -39.18 13.35 0.18
N GLU A 690 -39.79 14.10 1.10
CA GLU A 690 -39.11 15.16 1.87
C GLU A 690 -37.84 14.65 2.58
N ARG A 691 -37.80 13.36 2.92
CA ARG A 691 -36.63 12.70 3.54
C ARG A 691 -35.47 12.55 2.56
N PHE A 692 -35.71 12.42 1.26
CA PHE A 692 -34.69 12.05 0.27
C PHE A 692 -34.47 13.07 -0.85
N ALA A 693 -35.29 14.13 -0.91
CA ALA A 693 -35.24 15.16 -1.95
C ALA A 693 -33.95 15.99 -1.99
N THR A 694 -33.17 15.99 -0.91
CA THR A 694 -31.89 16.73 -0.82
C THR A 694 -30.80 15.85 -0.25
N ALA A 695 -29.53 16.10 -0.61
CA ALA A 695 -28.38 15.40 -0.02
C ALA A 695 -28.38 15.45 1.52
N ALA A 696 -28.69 16.62 2.10
CA ALA A 696 -28.77 16.78 3.56
C ALA A 696 -29.92 15.96 4.16
N GLY A 697 -31.08 15.93 3.49
CA GLY A 697 -32.20 15.07 3.89
C GLY A 697 -31.83 13.59 3.87
N ARG A 698 -31.21 13.12 2.77
CA ARG A 698 -30.73 11.74 2.64
C ARG A 698 -29.75 11.40 3.76
N LYS A 699 -28.79 12.27 4.04
CA LYS A 699 -27.81 12.05 5.11
C LYS A 699 -28.46 11.98 6.50
N ALA A 700 -29.44 12.85 6.77
CA ALA A 700 -30.19 12.82 8.04
C ALA A 700 -31.10 11.58 8.18
N ASN A 701 -31.48 10.93 7.07
CA ASN A 701 -32.36 9.75 7.04
C ASN A 701 -31.64 8.51 6.47
N GLU A 702 -30.31 8.46 6.57
CA GLU A 702 -29.46 7.47 5.90
C GLU A 702 -29.82 6.03 6.26
N ALA A 703 -30.13 5.76 7.53
CA ALA A 703 -30.50 4.41 7.98
C ALA A 703 -31.81 3.89 7.33
N GLU A 704 -32.79 4.79 7.12
CA GLU A 704 -34.05 4.41 6.45
C GLU A 704 -33.85 4.27 4.94
N LEU A 705 -33.02 5.13 4.34
CA LEU A 705 -32.65 4.99 2.93
C LEU A 705 -31.92 3.67 2.66
N ASP A 706 -30.96 3.31 3.52
CA ASP A 706 -30.21 2.06 3.42
C ASP A 706 -31.11 0.84 3.53
N LYS A 707 -32.14 0.89 4.37
CA LYS A 707 -33.14 -0.17 4.49
C LYS A 707 -33.93 -0.35 3.20
N LEU A 708 -34.32 0.73 2.53
CA LEU A 708 -35.05 0.66 1.25
C LEU A 708 -34.17 0.07 0.14
N ILE A 709 -32.93 0.52 0.04
CA ILE A 709 -31.97 0.00 -0.95
C ILE A 709 -31.66 -1.48 -0.64
N GLY A 710 -31.40 -1.81 0.63
CA GLY A 710 -31.14 -3.17 1.07
C GLY A 710 -32.30 -4.14 0.80
N ALA A 711 -33.55 -3.68 0.95
CA ALA A 711 -34.72 -4.47 0.57
C ALA A 711 -34.75 -4.77 -0.93
N TRP A 712 -34.36 -3.82 -1.76
CA TRP A 712 -34.29 -3.99 -3.22
C TRP A 712 -33.13 -4.92 -3.64
N THR A 713 -31.95 -4.81 -3.02
CA THR A 713 -30.79 -5.63 -3.39
C THR A 713 -30.91 -7.09 -2.93
N ARG A 714 -31.56 -7.36 -1.78
CA ARG A 714 -31.60 -8.69 -1.15
C ARG A 714 -32.27 -9.77 -2.01
N GLU A 715 -33.07 -9.36 -2.98
CA GLU A 715 -33.81 -10.25 -3.89
C GLU A 715 -33.10 -10.48 -5.23
N ARG A 716 -31.92 -9.88 -5.44
CA ARG A 716 -31.25 -9.81 -6.76
C ARG A 716 -29.80 -10.27 -6.68
N ASP A 717 -29.30 -10.78 -7.80
CA ASP A 717 -27.88 -11.14 -7.95
C ASP A 717 -27.00 -9.87 -7.95
N GLN A 718 -25.82 -9.98 -7.35
CA GLN A 718 -24.88 -8.87 -7.20
C GLN A 718 -24.36 -8.32 -8.54
N TRP A 719 -24.21 -9.16 -9.57
CA TRP A 719 -23.76 -8.73 -10.90
C TRP A 719 -24.90 -8.12 -11.71
N ASP A 720 -26.12 -8.65 -11.62
CA ASP A 720 -27.30 -8.02 -12.23
C ASP A 720 -27.48 -6.58 -11.71
N ILE A 721 -27.32 -6.38 -10.39
CA ILE A 721 -27.36 -5.04 -9.78
C ILE A 721 -26.21 -4.18 -10.30
N THR A 722 -24.99 -4.72 -10.29
CA THR A 722 -23.78 -4.00 -10.70
C THR A 722 -23.89 -3.49 -12.13
N GLU A 723 -24.23 -4.36 -13.08
CA GLU A 723 -24.35 -3.99 -14.49
C GLU A 723 -25.46 -2.96 -14.71
N LEU A 724 -26.60 -3.14 -14.06
CA LEU A 724 -27.73 -2.21 -14.16
C LEU A 724 -27.37 -0.81 -13.65
N LEU A 725 -26.70 -0.72 -12.51
CA LEU A 725 -26.30 0.55 -11.89
C LEU A 725 -25.16 1.22 -12.65
N GLN A 726 -24.14 0.46 -13.06
CA GLN A 726 -23.02 0.98 -13.85
C GLN A 726 -23.48 1.53 -15.21
N ALA A 727 -24.42 0.85 -15.87
CA ALA A 727 -25.01 1.33 -17.12
C ALA A 727 -25.78 2.66 -16.95
N ALA A 728 -26.31 2.92 -15.76
CA ALA A 728 -26.97 4.17 -15.40
C ALA A 728 -26.01 5.24 -14.85
N GLY A 729 -24.72 4.96 -14.77
CA GLY A 729 -23.71 5.85 -14.21
C GLY A 729 -23.69 5.91 -12.69
N VAL A 730 -24.26 4.93 -11.98
CA VAL A 730 -24.21 4.82 -10.52
C VAL A 730 -23.05 3.89 -10.13
N PRO A 731 -22.06 4.34 -9.34
CA PRO A 731 -20.99 3.48 -8.84
C PRO A 731 -21.54 2.27 -8.08
N ALA A 732 -21.30 1.07 -8.64
CA ALA A 732 -21.68 -0.18 -8.01
C ALA A 732 -20.64 -1.28 -8.31
N PHE A 733 -20.34 -2.11 -7.32
CA PHE A 733 -19.46 -3.27 -7.54
C PHE A 733 -19.63 -4.33 -6.43
N PRO A 734 -19.53 -5.64 -6.73
CA PRO A 734 -19.68 -6.66 -5.70
C PRO A 734 -18.46 -6.76 -4.75
N SER A 735 -18.68 -7.28 -3.54
CA SER A 735 -17.60 -7.65 -2.63
C SER A 735 -17.01 -9.02 -3.01
N LEU A 736 -15.85 -9.03 -3.67
CA LEU A 736 -15.32 -10.24 -4.29
C LEU A 736 -14.48 -11.08 -3.32
N SER A 737 -14.76 -12.39 -3.29
CA SER A 737 -13.89 -13.38 -2.64
C SER A 737 -12.70 -13.77 -3.50
N SER A 738 -11.68 -14.42 -2.92
CA SER A 738 -10.52 -14.94 -3.66
C SER A 738 -10.91 -15.85 -4.84
N ARG A 739 -11.96 -16.66 -4.64
CA ARG A 739 -12.54 -17.49 -5.69
C ARG A 739 -13.11 -16.66 -6.85
N SER A 740 -13.84 -15.60 -6.54
CA SER A 740 -14.45 -14.73 -7.55
C SER A 740 -13.41 -13.91 -8.31
N LEU A 741 -12.33 -13.51 -7.62
CA LEU A 741 -11.20 -12.79 -8.22
C LEU A 741 -10.46 -13.62 -9.27
N GLU A 742 -10.21 -14.90 -9.00
CA GLU A 742 -9.45 -15.77 -9.92
C GLU A 742 -10.10 -15.87 -11.32
N VAL A 743 -11.43 -15.83 -11.37
CA VAL A 743 -12.23 -15.99 -12.60
C VAL A 743 -12.85 -14.68 -13.09
N ASN A 744 -12.49 -13.55 -12.49
CA ASN A 744 -13.06 -12.26 -12.87
C ASN A 744 -12.62 -11.87 -14.30
N PRO A 745 -13.57 -11.55 -15.21
CA PRO A 745 -13.23 -11.31 -16.61
C PRO A 745 -12.37 -10.07 -16.83
N HIS A 746 -12.52 -9.03 -15.99
CA HIS A 746 -11.70 -7.83 -16.09
C HIS A 746 -10.26 -8.05 -15.67
N LEU A 747 -10.06 -8.76 -14.55
CA LEU A 747 -8.72 -9.14 -14.09
C LEU A 747 -8.03 -10.10 -15.07
N ALA A 748 -8.80 -10.99 -15.70
CA ALA A 748 -8.32 -11.90 -16.74
C ALA A 748 -7.89 -11.16 -18.02
N GLU A 749 -8.70 -10.23 -18.53
CA GLU A 749 -8.36 -9.44 -19.72
C GLU A 749 -7.12 -8.56 -19.51
N ARG A 750 -6.96 -8.02 -18.30
CA ARG A 750 -5.76 -7.27 -17.92
C ARG A 750 -4.55 -8.14 -17.57
N GLY A 751 -4.67 -9.47 -17.62
CA GLY A 751 -3.56 -10.40 -17.38
C GLY A 751 -3.06 -10.42 -15.93
N LEU A 752 -3.89 -10.04 -14.96
CA LEU A 752 -3.45 -9.97 -13.55
C LEU A 752 -3.22 -11.35 -12.94
N ILE A 753 -4.05 -12.34 -13.29
CA ILE A 753 -3.97 -13.68 -12.70
C ILE A 753 -3.01 -14.55 -13.52
N GLU A 754 -1.79 -14.68 -13.02
CA GLU A 754 -0.68 -15.40 -13.66
C GLU A 754 -0.75 -16.91 -13.39
N ARG A 755 -0.41 -17.71 -14.39
CA ARG A 755 -0.39 -19.19 -14.34
C ARG A 755 0.90 -19.75 -14.95
N LEU A 756 2.02 -19.28 -14.42
CA LEU A 756 3.35 -19.71 -14.85
C LEU A 756 3.63 -21.16 -14.41
N ASP A 757 4.43 -21.89 -15.20
CA ASP A 757 4.79 -23.29 -14.92
C ASP A 757 5.90 -23.37 -13.87
N HIS A 758 5.55 -23.67 -12.62
CA HIS A 758 6.53 -23.83 -11.53
C HIS A 758 7.09 -25.26 -11.50
N PRO A 759 8.42 -25.47 -11.36
CA PRO A 759 9.05 -26.80 -11.45
C PRO A 759 8.50 -27.86 -10.48
N VAL A 760 7.91 -27.45 -9.36
CA VAL A 760 7.43 -28.35 -8.29
C VAL A 760 5.91 -28.43 -8.20
N VAL A 761 5.19 -27.33 -8.46
CA VAL A 761 3.72 -27.27 -8.26
C VAL A 761 2.94 -27.11 -9.57
N GLY A 762 3.62 -27.07 -10.71
CA GLY A 762 3.03 -26.83 -12.02
C GLY A 762 2.36 -25.46 -12.10
N GLN A 763 1.25 -25.39 -12.83
CA GLN A 763 0.48 -24.17 -13.01
C GLN A 763 -0.50 -23.97 -11.85
N MET A 764 -0.17 -22.99 -11.00
CA MET A 764 -1.04 -22.47 -9.94
C MET A 764 -1.36 -21.00 -10.24
N SER A 765 -2.51 -20.53 -9.76
CA SER A 765 -2.91 -19.13 -9.94
C SER A 765 -2.20 -18.24 -8.92
N HIS A 766 -1.55 -17.20 -9.41
CA HIS A 766 -0.89 -16.19 -8.60
C HIS A 766 -1.33 -14.80 -9.03
N VAL A 767 -1.25 -13.82 -8.13
CA VAL A 767 -1.50 -12.43 -8.49
C VAL A 767 -0.21 -11.85 -9.08
N GLY A 768 -0.30 -11.29 -10.27
CA GLY A 768 0.81 -10.72 -11.04
C GLY A 768 0.94 -9.21 -10.90
N ILE A 769 1.24 -8.53 -12.01
CA ILE A 769 1.55 -7.10 -12.04
C ILE A 769 0.25 -6.27 -12.20
N PRO A 770 -0.02 -5.29 -11.31
CA PRO A 770 -1.28 -4.55 -11.31
C PRO A 770 -1.36 -3.35 -12.28
N TRP A 771 -0.29 -3.11 -13.05
CA TRP A 771 -0.22 -2.08 -14.09
C TRP A 771 0.21 -2.68 -15.42
N LEU A 772 -0.13 -1.99 -16.50
CA LEU A 772 0.29 -2.32 -17.86
C LEU A 772 1.19 -1.22 -18.41
N LEU A 773 2.27 -1.63 -19.07
CA LEU A 773 3.12 -0.79 -19.91
C LEU A 773 2.62 -0.87 -21.35
N THR A 774 2.65 0.25 -22.07
CA THR A 774 2.24 0.28 -23.49
C THR A 774 3.37 -0.16 -24.41
N ASP A 775 4.58 0.33 -24.16
CA ASP A 775 5.76 0.01 -25.00
C ASP A 775 6.66 -1.07 -24.34
N GLY A 776 6.58 -1.23 -23.02
CA GLY A 776 7.34 -2.22 -22.25
C GLY A 776 6.75 -3.63 -22.22
N THR A 777 7.46 -4.56 -21.58
CA THR A 777 7.01 -5.96 -21.44
C THR A 777 6.16 -6.16 -20.19
N ASN A 778 4.88 -6.51 -20.39
CA ASN A 778 3.92 -6.87 -19.34
C ASN A 778 4.09 -8.31 -18.82
N GLY A 779 3.41 -8.61 -17.72
CA GLY A 779 3.39 -9.94 -17.09
C GLY A 779 4.60 -10.24 -16.20
N VAL A 780 4.52 -11.27 -15.39
CA VAL A 780 5.61 -11.69 -14.49
C VAL A 780 6.71 -12.42 -15.28
N ARG A 781 7.98 -12.15 -14.97
CA ARG A 781 9.13 -12.66 -15.75
C ARG A 781 9.29 -14.19 -15.65
N SER A 782 9.11 -14.73 -14.46
CA SER A 782 9.30 -16.15 -14.16
C SER A 782 8.50 -16.52 -12.88
N PRO A 783 8.15 -17.79 -12.68
CA PRO A 783 7.60 -18.23 -11.40
C PRO A 783 8.63 -18.02 -10.28
N ALA A 784 8.21 -18.20 -9.03
CA ALA A 784 9.14 -18.20 -7.91
C ALA A 784 10.21 -19.29 -8.06
N PRO A 785 11.43 -19.07 -7.54
CA PRO A 785 12.50 -20.03 -7.65
C PRO A 785 12.39 -21.15 -6.61
N THR A 786 12.80 -22.37 -6.97
CA THR A 786 13.05 -23.41 -5.96
C THR A 786 14.24 -23.03 -5.08
N MET A 787 14.33 -23.60 -3.88
CA MET A 787 15.44 -23.37 -2.94
C MET A 787 16.79 -23.56 -3.64
N GLY A 788 17.62 -22.50 -3.68
CA GLY A 788 18.97 -22.51 -4.25
C GLY A 788 19.05 -22.72 -5.76
N GLN A 789 17.94 -22.62 -6.51
CA GLN A 789 17.86 -22.92 -7.95
C GLN A 789 18.95 -22.23 -8.78
N HIS A 790 19.37 -21.03 -8.37
CA HIS A 790 20.25 -20.17 -9.15
C HIS A 790 21.64 -20.03 -8.51
N THR A 791 21.98 -20.78 -7.47
CA THR A 791 23.20 -20.59 -6.66
C THR A 791 24.46 -20.48 -7.52
N HIS A 792 24.71 -21.45 -8.40
CA HIS A 792 25.94 -21.45 -9.21
C HIS A 792 25.93 -20.34 -10.27
N GLY A 793 24.81 -20.18 -10.99
CA GLY A 793 24.67 -19.20 -12.07
C GLY A 793 24.77 -17.77 -11.58
N ALA A 794 24.01 -17.41 -10.54
CA ALA A 794 24.02 -16.04 -10.01
C ALA A 794 25.36 -15.66 -9.38
N LEU A 795 26.05 -16.60 -8.71
CA LEU A 795 27.39 -16.34 -8.18
C LEU A 795 28.44 -16.17 -9.29
N ALA A 796 28.32 -16.92 -10.38
CA ALA A 796 29.18 -16.72 -11.55
C ALA A 796 28.90 -15.38 -12.24
N ASP A 797 27.63 -15.06 -12.47
CA ASP A 797 27.22 -13.86 -13.21
C ASP A 797 27.52 -12.56 -12.45
N VAL A 798 27.29 -12.53 -11.13
CA VAL A 798 27.44 -11.30 -10.32
C VAL A 798 28.84 -11.16 -9.72
N LEU A 799 29.45 -12.25 -9.25
CA LEU A 799 30.74 -12.21 -8.56
C LEU A 799 31.91 -12.70 -9.42
N GLY A 800 31.65 -13.20 -10.63
CA GLY A 800 32.69 -13.76 -11.50
C GLY A 800 33.33 -15.04 -10.95
N LEU A 801 32.66 -15.75 -10.04
CA LEU A 801 33.21 -16.95 -9.42
C LEU A 801 33.31 -18.09 -10.43
N ASN A 802 34.47 -18.74 -10.47
CA ASN A 802 34.68 -19.92 -11.29
C ASN A 802 34.23 -21.21 -10.56
N PRO A 803 34.06 -22.34 -11.28
CA PRO A 803 33.58 -23.59 -10.68
C PRO A 803 34.42 -24.11 -9.50
N ALA A 804 35.73 -23.85 -9.47
CA ALA A 804 36.59 -24.29 -8.37
C ALA A 804 36.40 -23.45 -7.10
N GLU A 805 36.12 -22.15 -7.24
CA GLU A 805 35.80 -21.27 -6.10
C GLU A 805 34.44 -21.63 -5.50
N ILE A 806 33.44 -21.92 -6.35
CA ILE A 806 32.11 -22.39 -5.90
C ILE A 806 32.25 -23.72 -5.15
N ALA A 807 32.97 -24.70 -5.72
CA ALA A 807 33.21 -25.98 -5.05
C ALA A 807 33.92 -25.83 -3.70
N ALA A 808 34.83 -24.86 -3.56
CA ALA A 808 35.48 -24.57 -2.28
C ALA A 808 34.49 -24.01 -1.24
N LEU A 809 33.56 -23.14 -1.65
CA LEU A 809 32.50 -22.61 -0.79
C LEU A 809 31.51 -23.71 -0.35
N GLU A 810 31.17 -24.63 -1.24
CA GLU A 810 30.35 -25.82 -0.90
C GLU A 810 31.07 -26.70 0.12
N ALA A 811 32.36 -26.99 -0.10
CA ALA A 811 33.16 -27.79 0.81
C ALA A 811 33.32 -27.12 2.20
N ALA A 812 33.31 -25.79 2.25
CA ALA A 812 33.31 -25.01 3.50
C ALA A 812 31.93 -24.96 4.18
N GLY A 813 30.88 -25.50 3.55
CA GLY A 813 29.51 -25.43 4.07
C GLY A 813 28.87 -24.05 3.96
N ALA A 814 29.45 -23.15 3.16
CA ALA A 814 28.93 -21.80 2.95
C ALA A 814 27.69 -21.77 2.03
N LEU A 815 27.52 -22.78 1.17
CA LEU A 815 26.41 -22.88 0.21
C LEU A 815 25.45 -24.01 0.61
N ARG A 816 24.55 -23.74 1.57
CA ARG A 816 23.51 -24.68 2.01
C ARG A 816 22.26 -23.98 2.52
#